data_AF-A0A8T7CMU5-F1
#
_entry.id   AF-A0A8T7CMU5-F1
#
_cell.length_a   1.000
_cell.length_b   1.000
_cell.length_c   1.000
_cell.angle_alpha   90.00
_cell.angle_beta   90.00
_cell.angle_gamma   90.00
#
_symmetry.space_group_name_H-M   'P 1'
#
loop_
_entity.id
_entity.type
_entity.pdbx_description
1 polymer ?
#
loop_
_entity_poly.entity_id
_entity_poly.type
_entity_poly.pdbx_seq_one_letter_code
_entity_poly.pdbx_strand_id
1 'polypeptide(L)'
;MIRLISALRMAPAFVLLLATGQMVAASPALWSDVPEANLNVRQSSRLIVPEHYRATRLEFESLKTRLAGAPAEFSRAPGKTVALPLPDGDFIFFEVWDSPIMQAGLAARYKNIRTFSAAGIDRPEVTARIGWTDQGFNAIVFLPGETVYIDPYSRENNRDHIVYRKQDFIDNESPFQCDLKEPRSGAKNPGRPERSNNLNGEELRVYRLAMAANYEYTQFHSGPLPTVANKAAAMAAIVITMNRVNAVYERDLSVRMVLVDNNEDVIFETPADPYVNEDGISMLAANPGVLDSIIGSANYDIGHVFSTGGGGVAGLGVVCRTGAGFGHKANGVTGRGQPVGDPFDIDYVAHEIGHQFGGNHTFNGSAGACSGGNRNGGTAYEVGSGTTIMAYAGICGSQNTQSNSDDLFHYESLREIVSYINSGSGGDSCGAKSATGNTIPFVDAGPDFSIPKSTPFKLTATGGDADNDSVTYAWEQYNLGPAGSNATDTGSGPLFRAFNTVASPVRTLPQNADIPGGPFPYGETLPTTQRTLKFHVTVRDNQAGNGATAWDSMLVNVQSNAQFDVIYPNGGEVWQAGTSETVLWTLTNTDTAPINTTLVDILLSTDGGQSYQTILAGTPNDGTEVISVPALGTDEAVIKIKPANNIYFEISAAVFSIVSDQDGDTIDDALDNCPMVANVDQLDGDEDGAGDACDNCLDVANASQCDTNEDLYGNHCDADLNNDNIVNSFDLSLLRESFGNSGVSAADLNCDNVVNSFDLSIMRTRFGMTPGPSALVP
;
A
#
# COMPACT_ATOMS: atom_id res chain seq x y z
N MET A 1 -64.81 -45.85 35.83
CA MET A 1 -64.44 -46.97 36.72
C MET A 1 -62.98 -46.82 37.08
N ILE A 2 -62.67 -46.95 38.35
CA ILE A 2 -61.41 -46.61 39.03
C ILE A 2 -60.42 -47.78 38.91
N ARG A 3 -59.12 -47.45 38.89
CA ARG A 3 -57.94 -48.12 39.52
C ARG A 3 -56.83 -48.43 38.51
N LEU A 4 -55.78 -47.61 38.47
CA LEU A 4 -54.55 -47.59 39.30
C LEU A 4 -53.42 -48.30 38.53
N ILE A 5 -52.25 -47.68 38.39
CA ILE A 5 -50.94 -48.19 38.86
C ILE A 5 -49.81 -47.22 38.50
N SER A 6 -49.15 -46.80 39.57
CA SER A 6 -47.76 -46.38 39.80
C SER A 6 -46.74 -46.31 38.67
N ALA A 7 -45.98 -45.21 38.71
CA ALA A 7 -44.65 -45.07 38.15
C ALA A 7 -43.60 -45.89 38.94
N LEU A 8 -42.63 -46.48 38.24
CA LEU A 8 -41.25 -46.66 38.73
C LEU A 8 -40.29 -46.78 37.53
N ARG A 9 -39.17 -46.07 37.63
CA ARG A 9 -38.08 -45.95 36.64
C ARG A 9 -37.32 -47.28 36.48
N MET A 10 -36.97 -47.62 35.24
CA MET A 10 -35.82 -48.48 34.88
C MET A 10 -35.07 -47.83 33.71
N ALA A 11 -33.75 -47.78 33.82
CA ALA A 11 -32.81 -47.18 32.87
C ALA A 11 -32.67 -47.99 31.56
N PRO A 12 -32.20 -47.37 30.46
CA PRO A 12 -31.50 -48.12 29.42
C PRO A 12 -30.09 -47.59 29.11
N ALA A 13 -29.16 -48.55 29.15
CA ALA A 13 -27.95 -48.72 28.35
C ALA A 13 -27.35 -47.51 27.59
N PHE A 14 -26.13 -47.13 28.00
CA PHE A 14 -25.20 -46.31 27.23
C PHE A 14 -24.64 -47.14 26.05
N VAL A 15 -25.01 -46.78 24.83
CA VAL A 15 -24.38 -47.28 23.60
C VAL A 15 -23.18 -46.38 23.30
N LEU A 16 -21.98 -46.94 23.36
CA LEU A 16 -20.73 -46.26 23.02
C LEU A 16 -20.66 -46.11 21.49
N LEU A 17 -21.02 -44.93 20.99
CA LEU A 17 -20.81 -44.55 19.58
C LEU A 17 -19.33 -44.13 19.44
N LEU A 18 -18.51 -45.01 18.87
CA LEU A 18 -17.15 -44.67 18.42
C LEU A 18 -17.27 -43.68 17.26
N ALA A 19 -17.14 -42.39 17.57
CA ALA A 19 -16.92 -41.35 16.57
C ALA A 19 -15.52 -41.58 15.97
N THR A 20 -15.46 -42.17 14.77
CA THR A 20 -14.26 -42.10 13.94
C THR A 20 -14.12 -40.65 13.49
N GLY A 21 -13.34 -39.86 14.24
CA GLY A 21 -12.85 -38.58 13.76
C GLY A 21 -12.05 -38.82 12.48
N GLN A 22 -12.59 -38.43 11.34
CA GLN A 22 -11.79 -38.24 10.15
C GLN A 22 -10.82 -37.10 10.47
N MET A 23 -9.55 -37.43 10.66
CA MET A 23 -8.48 -36.44 10.57
C MET A 23 -8.60 -35.84 9.16
N VAL A 24 -9.02 -34.58 9.06
CA VAL A 24 -8.75 -33.77 7.87
C VAL A 24 -7.24 -33.69 7.81
N ALA A 25 -6.63 -34.43 6.87
CA ALA A 25 -5.21 -34.28 6.60
C ALA A 25 -4.99 -32.81 6.22
N ALA A 26 -4.26 -32.06 7.05
CA ALA A 26 -3.81 -30.73 6.69
C ALA A 26 -3.04 -30.86 5.37
N SER A 27 -3.55 -30.23 4.32
CA SER A 27 -2.85 -30.15 3.04
C SER A 27 -1.44 -29.63 3.31
N PRO A 28 -0.36 -30.20 2.73
CA PRO A 28 0.98 -29.69 2.93
C PRO A 28 1.02 -28.20 2.56
N ALA A 29 1.71 -27.39 3.38
CA ALA A 29 1.90 -25.98 3.11
C ALA A 29 2.52 -25.81 1.71
N LEU A 30 1.96 -24.92 0.90
CA LEU A 30 2.40 -24.71 -0.48
C LEU A 30 3.74 -23.98 -0.55
N TRP A 31 3.98 -23.11 0.43
CA TRP A 31 5.13 -22.25 0.54
C TRP A 31 5.87 -22.54 1.85
N SER A 32 7.20 -22.46 1.82
CA SER A 32 8.05 -22.53 3.01
C SER A 32 9.20 -21.55 2.91
N ASP A 33 9.57 -20.90 4.00
CA ASP A 33 10.73 -20.00 4.03
C ASP A 33 12.04 -20.74 3.80
N VAL A 34 12.95 -20.12 3.04
CA VAL A 34 14.28 -20.66 2.78
C VAL A 34 15.33 -19.61 3.14
N PRO A 35 16.26 -19.92 4.06
CA PRO A 35 17.41 -19.05 4.31
C PRO A 35 18.23 -18.86 3.04
N GLU A 36 18.59 -17.63 2.70
CA GLU A 36 19.33 -17.32 1.47
C GLU A 36 20.67 -18.06 1.40
N ALA A 37 21.33 -18.30 2.53
CA ALA A 37 22.55 -19.10 2.62
C ALA A 37 22.40 -20.53 2.05
N ASN A 38 21.16 -21.04 1.92
CA ASN A 38 20.87 -22.35 1.35
C ASN A 38 20.56 -22.30 -0.16
N LEU A 39 20.49 -21.11 -0.76
CA LEU A 39 20.19 -20.89 -2.18
C LEU A 39 21.49 -20.77 -2.98
N ASN A 40 22.02 -21.92 -3.42
CA ASN A 40 23.25 -21.98 -4.21
C ASN A 40 22.96 -21.83 -5.71
N VAL A 41 23.08 -20.60 -6.24
CA VAL A 41 22.93 -20.27 -7.67
C VAL A 41 24.10 -19.42 -8.16
N ARG A 42 24.35 -19.36 -9.47
CA ARG A 42 25.36 -18.42 -9.98
C ARG A 42 24.83 -16.98 -9.89
N GLN A 43 25.67 -16.04 -9.46
CA GLN A 43 25.28 -14.63 -9.39
C GLN A 43 24.78 -14.07 -10.72
N SER A 44 25.38 -14.49 -11.83
CA SER A 44 24.95 -14.08 -13.18
C SER A 44 23.55 -14.56 -13.59
N SER A 45 22.95 -15.47 -12.82
CA SER A 45 21.58 -15.95 -13.05
C SER A 45 20.53 -15.23 -12.21
N ARG A 46 20.97 -14.38 -11.25
CA ARG A 46 20.12 -13.51 -10.45
C ARG A 46 19.98 -12.16 -11.13
N LEU A 47 18.85 -11.96 -11.80
CA LEU A 47 18.57 -10.71 -12.50
C LEU A 47 17.60 -9.79 -11.75
N ILE A 48 16.78 -10.36 -10.86
CA ILE A 48 15.88 -9.61 -9.99
C ILE A 48 16.47 -9.64 -8.59
N VAL A 49 16.96 -8.49 -8.14
CA VAL A 49 17.65 -8.33 -6.85
C VAL A 49 17.09 -7.09 -6.16
N PRO A 50 15.95 -7.22 -5.46
CA PRO A 50 15.41 -6.16 -4.62
C PRO A 50 16.32 -5.91 -3.40
N GLU A 51 16.30 -4.70 -2.84
CA GLU A 51 17.00 -4.33 -1.61
C GLU A 51 16.46 -5.10 -0.39
N HIS A 52 15.15 -5.35 -0.39
CA HIS A 52 14.45 -6.14 0.62
C HIS A 52 13.54 -7.18 -0.04
N TYR A 53 13.65 -8.44 0.38
CA TYR A 53 12.78 -9.51 -0.07
C TYR A 53 12.76 -10.68 0.92
N ARG A 54 11.69 -11.48 0.84
CA ARG A 54 11.54 -12.76 1.52
C ARG A 54 11.81 -13.90 0.53
N ALA A 55 12.71 -14.80 0.88
CA ALA A 55 13.02 -15.98 0.08
C ALA A 55 12.16 -17.18 0.50
N THR A 56 11.43 -17.76 -0.46
CA THR A 56 10.48 -18.85 -0.23
C THR A 56 10.72 -20.00 -1.21
N ARG A 57 10.23 -21.18 -0.87
CA ARG A 57 10.18 -22.36 -1.76
C ARG A 57 8.74 -22.75 -2.01
N LEU A 58 8.44 -22.99 -3.27
CA LEU A 58 7.14 -23.40 -3.76
C LEU A 58 7.09 -24.91 -4.05
N GLU A 59 6.12 -25.59 -3.47
CA GLU A 59 5.75 -26.97 -3.85
C GLU A 59 4.96 -26.96 -5.17
N PHE A 60 5.67 -26.74 -6.27
CA PHE A 60 5.08 -26.38 -7.57
C PHE A 60 4.13 -27.45 -8.15
N GLU A 61 4.42 -28.74 -7.96
CA GLU A 61 3.51 -29.81 -8.40
C GLU A 61 2.22 -29.86 -7.56
N SER A 62 2.30 -29.48 -6.28
CA SER A 62 1.12 -29.31 -5.42
C SER A 62 0.29 -28.13 -5.89
N LEU A 63 0.91 -27.02 -6.29
CA LEU A 63 0.20 -25.88 -6.89
C LEU A 63 -0.57 -26.29 -8.15
N LYS A 64 0.11 -26.95 -9.10
CA LYS A 64 -0.51 -27.43 -10.34
C LYS A 64 -1.70 -28.33 -10.07
N THR A 65 -1.60 -29.20 -9.08
CA THR A 65 -2.69 -30.11 -8.69
C THR A 65 -3.87 -29.33 -8.10
N ARG A 66 -3.62 -28.33 -7.25
CA ARG A 66 -4.68 -27.49 -6.65
C ARG A 66 -5.44 -26.67 -7.69
N LEU A 67 -4.73 -26.14 -8.69
CA LEU A 67 -5.28 -25.29 -9.75
C LEU A 67 -5.67 -26.08 -11.02
N ALA A 68 -5.50 -27.41 -11.00
CA ALA A 68 -5.98 -28.26 -12.09
C ALA A 68 -7.50 -28.15 -12.22
N GLY A 69 -7.96 -27.81 -13.43
CA GLY A 69 -9.38 -27.59 -13.69
C GLY A 69 -9.95 -26.37 -12.96
N ALA A 70 -9.14 -25.35 -12.69
CA ALA A 70 -9.66 -24.04 -12.32
C ALA A 70 -10.72 -23.60 -13.35
N PRO A 71 -11.89 -23.11 -12.90
CA PRO A 71 -12.93 -22.67 -13.81
C PRO A 71 -12.45 -21.48 -14.63
N ALA A 72 -12.99 -21.33 -15.84
CA ALA A 72 -12.74 -20.14 -16.64
C ALA A 72 -13.20 -18.89 -15.88
N GLU A 73 -12.43 -17.82 -15.98
CA GLU A 73 -12.83 -16.50 -15.51
C GLU A 73 -14.20 -16.10 -16.10
N PHE A 74 -15.02 -15.40 -15.31
CA PHE A 74 -16.42 -15.03 -15.64
C PHE A 74 -17.40 -16.19 -15.87
N SER A 75 -17.01 -17.44 -15.61
CA SER A 75 -17.93 -18.60 -15.68
C SER A 75 -18.98 -18.65 -14.56
N ARG A 76 -18.89 -17.74 -13.57
CA ARG A 76 -19.68 -17.71 -12.33
C ARG A 76 -19.48 -18.92 -11.39
N ALA A 77 -18.59 -19.83 -11.73
CA ALA A 77 -18.19 -20.91 -10.83
C ALA A 77 -17.19 -20.38 -9.78
N PRO A 78 -17.26 -20.85 -8.52
CA PRO A 78 -16.33 -20.44 -7.47
C PRO A 78 -14.89 -20.82 -7.86
N GLY A 79 -13.95 -19.92 -7.58
CA GLY A 79 -12.54 -20.11 -7.93
C GLY A 79 -11.88 -21.25 -7.14
N LYS A 80 -10.66 -21.59 -7.51
CA LYS A 80 -9.81 -22.49 -6.71
C LYS A 80 -9.05 -21.68 -5.67
N THR A 81 -8.95 -22.19 -4.45
CA THR A 81 -8.25 -21.48 -3.38
C THR A 81 -6.73 -21.70 -3.41
N VAL A 82 -5.96 -20.61 -3.34
CA VAL A 82 -4.51 -20.64 -3.14
C VAL A 82 -4.11 -19.59 -2.10
N ALA A 83 -3.05 -19.85 -1.34
CA ALA A 83 -2.42 -18.84 -0.48
C ALA A 83 -1.15 -18.32 -1.18
N LEU A 84 -0.97 -17.00 -1.20
CA LEU A 84 0.25 -16.35 -1.67
C LEU A 84 0.97 -15.70 -0.48
N PRO A 85 2.30 -15.85 -0.37
CA PRO A 85 3.10 -15.22 0.68
C PRO A 85 3.20 -13.71 0.47
N LEU A 86 3.34 -12.98 1.57
CA LEU A 86 3.72 -11.57 1.62
C LEU A 86 5.17 -11.39 2.12
N PRO A 87 5.80 -10.23 1.84
CA PRO A 87 7.18 -9.94 2.27
C PRO A 87 7.39 -9.92 3.78
N ASP A 88 6.35 -9.61 4.56
CA ASP A 88 6.37 -9.47 6.02
C ASP A 88 6.28 -10.80 6.80
N GLY A 89 6.01 -11.92 6.12
CA GLY A 89 5.81 -13.21 6.75
C GLY A 89 4.39 -13.76 6.58
N ASP A 90 3.43 -12.89 6.31
CA ASP A 90 2.00 -13.23 6.23
C ASP A 90 1.63 -13.90 4.90
N PHE A 91 0.35 -14.26 4.80
CA PHE A 91 -0.25 -14.88 3.62
C PHE A 91 -1.63 -14.28 3.34
N ILE A 92 -1.96 -14.13 2.06
CA ILE A 92 -3.33 -13.81 1.61
C ILE A 92 -3.90 -15.01 0.86
N PHE A 93 -5.15 -15.36 1.18
CA PHE A 93 -5.91 -16.39 0.48
C PHE A 93 -6.69 -15.78 -0.68
N PHE A 94 -6.58 -16.42 -1.84
CA PHE A 94 -7.22 -16.01 -3.08
C PHE A 94 -8.13 -17.09 -3.63
N GLU A 95 -9.26 -16.69 -4.21
CA GLU A 95 -9.93 -17.47 -5.25
C GLU A 95 -9.26 -17.21 -6.61
N VAL A 96 -9.09 -18.26 -7.40
CA VAL A 96 -8.32 -18.24 -8.66
C VAL A 96 -9.12 -18.83 -9.81
N TRP A 97 -9.12 -18.15 -10.96
CA TRP A 97 -9.77 -18.54 -12.21
C TRP A 97 -8.78 -18.62 -13.37
N ASP A 98 -9.00 -19.56 -14.29
CA ASP A 98 -8.24 -19.68 -15.52
C ASP A 98 -8.52 -18.46 -16.43
N SER A 99 -7.47 -17.67 -16.70
CA SER A 99 -7.53 -16.43 -17.48
C SER A 99 -6.39 -16.44 -18.50
N PRO A 100 -6.50 -17.24 -19.58
CA PRO A 100 -5.44 -17.37 -20.58
C PRO A 100 -5.23 -16.06 -21.37
N ILE A 101 -3.97 -15.67 -21.57
CA ILE A 101 -3.59 -14.53 -22.42
C ILE A 101 -3.01 -14.97 -23.78
N MET A 102 -3.22 -16.23 -24.15
CA MET A 102 -2.91 -16.78 -25.47
C MET A 102 -4.19 -17.31 -26.10
N GLN A 103 -4.37 -17.12 -27.40
CA GLN A 103 -5.42 -17.80 -28.14
C GLN A 103 -5.28 -19.32 -28.05
N ALA A 104 -6.40 -20.04 -28.19
CA ALA A 104 -6.51 -21.45 -27.85
C ALA A 104 -5.52 -22.35 -28.62
N GLY A 105 -5.24 -22.04 -29.88
CA GLY A 105 -4.28 -22.77 -30.70
C GLY A 105 -2.85 -22.58 -30.19
N LEU A 106 -2.45 -21.37 -29.82
CA LEU A 106 -1.14 -21.10 -29.23
C LEU A 106 -1.01 -21.75 -27.84
N ALA A 107 -2.01 -21.60 -26.98
CA ALA A 107 -2.05 -22.22 -25.65
C ALA A 107 -1.95 -23.76 -25.73
N ALA A 108 -2.55 -24.38 -26.75
CA ALA A 108 -2.46 -25.82 -26.97
C ALA A 108 -1.04 -26.30 -27.32
N ARG A 109 -0.20 -25.44 -27.91
CA ARG A 109 1.22 -25.74 -28.21
C ARG A 109 2.11 -25.49 -26.99
N TYR A 110 1.82 -24.46 -26.20
CA TYR A 110 2.56 -24.08 -24.99
C TYR A 110 1.83 -24.44 -23.69
N LYS A 111 1.51 -25.73 -23.50
CA LYS A 111 0.66 -26.20 -22.38
C LYS A 111 1.20 -25.93 -20.97
N ASN A 112 2.50 -25.74 -20.83
CA ASN A 112 3.16 -25.46 -19.56
C ASN A 112 3.14 -23.96 -19.19
N ILE A 113 2.66 -23.10 -20.08
CA ILE A 113 2.45 -21.67 -19.84
C ILE A 113 0.97 -21.47 -19.48
N ARG A 114 0.71 -21.02 -18.25
CA ARG A 114 -0.65 -20.79 -17.74
C ARG A 114 -0.71 -19.44 -17.02
N THR A 115 -1.85 -18.77 -17.15
CA THR A 115 -2.15 -17.49 -16.50
C THR A 115 -3.52 -17.51 -15.85
N PHE A 116 -3.65 -16.82 -14.74
CA PHE A 116 -4.84 -16.83 -13.89
C PHE A 116 -5.12 -15.44 -13.34
N SER A 117 -6.41 -15.17 -13.13
CA SER A 117 -6.91 -14.01 -12.39
C SER A 117 -7.26 -14.47 -10.98
N ALA A 118 -7.05 -13.60 -10.00
CA ALA A 118 -7.25 -13.94 -8.59
C ALA A 118 -7.80 -12.75 -7.78
N ALA A 119 -8.71 -13.06 -6.86
CA ALA A 119 -9.33 -12.11 -5.94
C ALA A 119 -9.19 -12.60 -4.49
N GLY A 120 -8.88 -11.69 -3.58
CA GLY A 120 -8.71 -12.01 -2.16
C GLY A 120 -10.03 -12.46 -1.51
N ILE A 121 -9.96 -13.49 -0.67
CA ILE A 121 -11.14 -14.07 0.00
C ILE A 121 -11.58 -13.20 1.17
N ASP A 122 -10.65 -12.94 2.10
CA ASP A 122 -10.91 -12.14 3.29
C ASP A 122 -10.63 -10.64 3.07
N ARG A 123 -10.04 -10.32 1.90
CA ARG A 123 -9.61 -8.98 1.49
C ARG A 123 -9.98 -8.75 0.03
N PRO A 124 -11.27 -8.49 -0.27
CA PRO A 124 -11.77 -8.39 -1.65
C PRO A 124 -11.16 -7.21 -2.42
N GLU A 125 -10.60 -6.21 -1.74
CA GLU A 125 -9.83 -5.11 -2.37
C GLU A 125 -8.48 -5.55 -2.95
N VAL A 126 -7.99 -6.75 -2.58
CA VAL A 126 -6.70 -7.28 -3.03
C VAL A 126 -6.93 -8.19 -4.22
N THR A 127 -6.30 -7.86 -5.35
CA THR A 127 -6.33 -8.68 -6.56
C THR A 127 -4.94 -9.11 -6.98
N ALA A 128 -4.86 -10.19 -7.75
CA ALA A 128 -3.60 -10.66 -8.28
C ALA A 128 -3.74 -11.23 -9.69
N ARG A 129 -2.67 -11.11 -10.46
CA ARG A 129 -2.45 -11.95 -11.64
C ARG A 129 -1.33 -12.92 -11.38
N ILE A 130 -1.61 -14.18 -11.67
CA ILE A 130 -0.72 -15.29 -11.42
C ILE A 130 -0.32 -15.90 -12.76
N GLY A 131 0.96 -16.23 -12.92
CA GLY A 131 1.47 -16.97 -14.06
C GLY A 131 2.37 -18.11 -13.61
N TRP A 132 2.44 -19.16 -14.40
CA TRP A 132 3.58 -20.06 -14.33
C TRP A 132 4.01 -20.57 -15.69
N THR A 133 5.30 -20.81 -15.80
CA THR A 133 5.96 -21.33 -16.98
C THR A 133 6.97 -22.40 -16.56
N ASP A 134 7.71 -22.97 -17.53
CA ASP A 134 8.84 -23.86 -17.20
C ASP A 134 9.95 -23.12 -16.42
N GLN A 135 10.00 -21.79 -16.47
CA GLN A 135 10.91 -20.93 -15.69
C GLN A 135 10.43 -20.67 -14.26
N GLY A 136 9.20 -21.08 -13.91
CA GLY A 136 8.67 -20.99 -12.56
C GLY A 136 7.40 -20.15 -12.44
N PHE A 137 6.93 -20.07 -11.19
CA PHE A 137 5.78 -19.26 -10.78
C PHE A 137 6.14 -17.76 -10.71
N ASN A 138 5.18 -16.91 -11.08
CA ASN A 138 5.23 -15.47 -10.95
C ASN A 138 3.87 -14.92 -10.52
N ALA A 139 3.86 -13.81 -9.78
CA ALA A 139 2.64 -13.08 -9.47
C ALA A 139 2.91 -11.59 -9.36
N ILE A 140 1.88 -10.80 -9.68
CA ILE A 140 1.72 -9.40 -9.29
C ILE A 140 0.47 -9.33 -8.40
N VAL A 141 0.58 -8.72 -7.23
CA VAL A 141 -0.48 -8.61 -6.23
C VAL A 141 -0.66 -7.13 -5.90
N PHE A 142 -1.86 -6.61 -6.14
CA PHE A 142 -2.22 -5.23 -5.79
C PHE A 142 -2.83 -5.19 -4.41
N LEU A 143 -2.18 -4.48 -3.48
CA LEU A 143 -2.70 -4.15 -2.17
C LEU A 143 -2.99 -2.65 -2.10
N PRO A 144 -3.90 -2.19 -1.22
CA PRO A 144 -4.03 -0.76 -0.94
C PRO A 144 -2.69 -0.16 -0.49
N GLY A 145 -2.15 0.76 -1.27
CA GLY A 145 -0.91 1.49 -1.02
C GLY A 145 0.37 0.86 -1.59
N GLU A 146 0.37 -0.42 -1.99
CA GLU A 146 1.58 -1.10 -2.46
C GLU A 146 1.30 -2.23 -3.47
N THR A 147 2.30 -2.53 -4.31
CA THR A 147 2.31 -3.74 -5.14
C THR A 147 3.36 -4.72 -4.62
N VAL A 148 2.98 -5.99 -4.53
CA VAL A 148 3.88 -7.10 -4.20
C VAL A 148 4.11 -7.97 -5.43
N TYR A 149 5.37 -8.34 -5.65
CA TYR A 149 5.79 -9.26 -6.69
C TYR A 149 6.28 -10.57 -6.09
N ILE A 150 5.98 -11.66 -6.81
CA ILE A 150 6.58 -12.98 -6.58
C ILE A 150 7.29 -13.37 -7.86
N ASP A 151 8.59 -13.62 -7.78
CA ASP A 151 9.42 -14.01 -8.93
C ASP A 151 10.32 -15.19 -8.59
N PRO A 152 10.75 -16.01 -9.59
CA PRO A 152 11.80 -16.99 -9.39
C PRO A 152 13.08 -16.32 -8.85
N TYR A 153 13.71 -16.96 -7.86
CA TYR A 153 14.94 -16.44 -7.22
C TYR A 153 16.09 -16.29 -8.21
N SER A 154 16.19 -17.19 -9.18
CA SER A 154 17.16 -17.12 -10.27
C SER A 154 16.66 -17.85 -11.52
N ARG A 155 17.36 -17.66 -12.65
CA ARG A 155 17.09 -18.39 -13.90
C ARG A 155 17.50 -19.87 -13.88
N GLU A 156 18.12 -20.33 -12.79
CA GLU A 156 18.64 -21.69 -12.68
C GLU A 156 17.68 -22.63 -11.97
N ASN A 157 16.76 -22.08 -11.20
CA ASN A 157 15.80 -22.86 -10.45
C ASN A 157 14.41 -22.24 -10.60
N ASN A 158 13.41 -23.10 -10.65
CA ASN A 158 12.00 -22.72 -10.74
C ASN A 158 11.22 -23.05 -9.46
N ARG A 159 11.94 -23.36 -8.38
CA ARG A 159 11.39 -23.83 -7.09
C ARG A 159 11.50 -22.80 -5.99
N ASP A 160 12.55 -22.00 -6.01
CA ASP A 160 12.81 -20.99 -5.01
C ASP A 160 12.43 -19.62 -5.59
N HIS A 161 11.80 -18.78 -4.79
CA HIS A 161 11.16 -17.54 -5.17
C HIS A 161 11.54 -16.42 -4.22
N ILE A 162 11.50 -15.19 -4.73
CA ILE A 162 11.55 -13.97 -3.94
C ILE A 162 10.16 -13.34 -3.90
N VAL A 163 9.79 -12.84 -2.73
CA VAL A 163 8.57 -12.09 -2.46
C VAL A 163 8.99 -10.72 -1.98
N TYR A 164 8.64 -9.66 -2.70
CA TYR A 164 9.16 -8.32 -2.45
C TYR A 164 8.14 -7.25 -2.80
N ARG A 165 8.28 -6.08 -2.18
CA ARG A 165 7.50 -4.91 -2.58
C ARG A 165 8.15 -4.29 -3.80
N LYS A 166 7.33 -3.76 -4.70
CA LYS A 166 7.80 -3.05 -5.89
C LYS A 166 8.87 -2.00 -5.57
N GLN A 167 8.64 -1.19 -4.54
CA GLN A 167 9.56 -0.12 -4.13
C GLN A 167 10.97 -0.60 -3.78
N ASP A 168 11.12 -1.88 -3.39
CA ASP A 168 12.39 -2.46 -3.01
C ASP A 168 13.23 -2.87 -4.24
N PHE A 169 12.65 -2.95 -5.44
CA PHE A 169 13.38 -3.29 -6.66
C PHE A 169 13.76 -2.05 -7.46
N ILE A 170 14.89 -1.45 -7.09
CA ILE A 170 15.41 -0.23 -7.71
C ILE A 170 16.22 -0.56 -8.97
N ASP A 171 15.91 0.13 -10.07
CA ASP A 171 16.68 0.01 -11.30
C ASP A 171 18.06 0.69 -11.17
N ASN A 172 19.12 -0.05 -11.50
CA ASN A 172 20.50 0.40 -11.51
C ASN A 172 21.13 0.39 -12.92
N GLU A 173 20.38 0.01 -13.97
CA GLU A 173 20.85 0.09 -15.35
C GLU A 173 20.82 1.55 -15.87
N SER A 174 21.68 1.86 -16.86
CA SER A 174 21.83 3.21 -17.43
C SER A 174 20.54 3.75 -18.05
N PRO A 175 20.35 5.10 -18.09
CA PRO A 175 19.02 5.69 -18.18
C PRO A 175 18.30 5.39 -19.50
N PHE A 176 17.05 4.95 -19.32
CA PHE A 176 15.98 4.89 -20.31
C PHE A 176 16.00 6.09 -21.26
N GLN A 177 15.96 5.80 -22.56
CA GLN A 177 15.58 6.77 -23.59
C GLN A 177 14.26 6.31 -24.17
N CYS A 178 13.20 7.07 -23.88
CA CYS A 178 11.91 6.96 -24.57
C CYS A 178 11.71 8.14 -25.50
N ASP A 179 11.27 7.85 -26.73
CA ASP A 179 10.90 8.82 -27.75
C ASP A 179 9.45 8.57 -28.21
N LEU A 180 8.60 9.60 -28.22
CA LEU A 180 7.25 9.53 -28.77
C LEU A 180 7.21 10.02 -30.22
N LYS A 181 6.51 9.30 -31.12
CA LYS A 181 6.23 9.77 -32.50
C LYS A 181 4.74 10.00 -32.73
N GLU A 182 4.37 11.26 -32.90
CA GLU A 182 3.01 11.64 -33.28
C GLU A 182 2.79 11.52 -34.81
N PRO A 183 1.73 10.82 -35.26
CA PRO A 183 1.19 11.07 -36.59
C PRO A 183 0.52 12.45 -36.60
N ARG A 184 1.02 13.39 -37.41
CA ARG A 184 0.53 14.78 -37.50
C ARG A 184 -1.02 14.88 -37.53
N SER A 185 -1.62 15.25 -36.40
CA SER A 185 -2.94 15.89 -36.35
C SER A 185 -3.03 16.75 -35.08
N GLY A 186 -3.38 18.03 -35.26
CA GLY A 186 -3.12 19.10 -34.31
C GLY A 186 -3.81 18.99 -32.96
N ALA A 187 -3.12 19.56 -31.96
CA ALA A 187 -3.61 19.84 -30.62
C ALA A 187 -5.05 20.37 -30.63
N LYS A 188 -5.97 19.60 -30.06
CA LYS A 188 -7.24 20.15 -29.58
C LYS A 188 -7.05 20.52 -28.12
N ASN A 189 -7.12 21.82 -27.84
CA ASN A 189 -7.31 22.32 -26.47
C ASN A 189 -8.53 21.64 -25.84
N PRO A 190 -8.45 21.07 -24.63
CA PRO A 190 -9.64 20.77 -23.88
C PRO A 190 -10.07 22.05 -23.15
N GLY A 191 -11.05 22.75 -23.72
CA GLY A 191 -11.96 23.55 -22.90
C GLY A 191 -12.67 22.62 -21.89
N ARG A 192 -12.96 23.16 -20.70
CA ARG A 192 -13.75 22.62 -19.58
C ARG A 192 -13.91 21.08 -19.51
N PRO A 193 -13.45 20.39 -18.45
CA PRO A 193 -13.73 18.97 -18.29
C PRO A 193 -15.26 18.76 -18.25
N GLU A 194 -15.78 18.00 -19.21
CA GLU A 194 -17.16 17.56 -19.18
C GLU A 194 -17.31 16.56 -18.04
N ARG A 195 -18.30 16.79 -17.16
CA ARG A 195 -18.78 15.79 -16.22
C ARG A 195 -19.32 14.61 -17.02
N SER A 196 -18.78 13.42 -16.75
CA SER A 196 -19.20 12.07 -17.15
C SER A 196 -19.58 11.87 -18.63
N ASN A 197 -18.85 10.99 -19.34
CA ASN A 197 -19.40 10.13 -20.40
C ASN A 197 -18.41 9.10 -20.96
N ASN A 198 -17.12 9.16 -20.60
CA ASN A 198 -16.12 8.18 -21.02
C ASN A 198 -15.64 7.38 -19.80
N LEU A 199 -16.48 6.48 -19.30
CA LEU A 199 -16.14 5.56 -18.21
C LEU A 199 -15.81 4.18 -18.80
N ASN A 200 -15.12 3.34 -18.01
CA ASN A 200 -14.78 1.95 -18.33
C ASN A 200 -15.21 1.04 -17.17
N GLY A 201 -15.43 -0.25 -17.44
CA GLY A 201 -15.82 -1.23 -16.41
C GLY A 201 -16.91 -2.19 -16.84
N GLU A 202 -17.96 -1.69 -17.49
CA GLU A 202 -19.13 -2.52 -17.89
C GLU A 202 -18.85 -3.47 -19.06
N GLU A 203 -17.81 -3.17 -19.84
CA GLU A 203 -17.35 -3.98 -20.97
C GLU A 203 -15.84 -4.27 -20.87
N LEU A 204 -15.48 -5.56 -20.93
CA LEU A 204 -14.10 -5.99 -21.11
C LEU A 204 -13.77 -5.94 -22.60
N ARG A 205 -12.70 -5.25 -22.95
CA ARG A 205 -12.18 -5.11 -24.32
C ARG A 205 -10.97 -6.01 -24.51
N VAL A 206 -11.10 -7.01 -25.38
CA VAL A 206 -10.04 -7.97 -25.68
C VAL A 206 -9.41 -7.67 -27.03
N TYR A 207 -8.16 -7.20 -27.03
CA TYR A 207 -7.36 -6.92 -28.23
C TYR A 207 -6.44 -8.10 -28.55
N ARG A 208 -6.37 -8.46 -29.83
CA ARG A 208 -5.44 -9.47 -30.34
C ARG A 208 -4.05 -8.85 -30.49
N LEU A 209 -3.07 -9.39 -29.78
CA LEU A 209 -1.70 -8.90 -29.76
C LEU A 209 -0.80 -9.78 -30.63
N ALA A 210 -0.05 -9.14 -31.53
CA ALA A 210 1.11 -9.74 -32.20
C ALA A 210 2.39 -9.14 -31.58
N MET A 211 3.06 -9.92 -30.73
CA MET A 211 4.29 -9.57 -30.04
C MET A 211 5.49 -10.23 -30.72
N ALA A 212 6.25 -9.44 -31.47
CA ALA A 212 7.53 -9.89 -32.03
C ALA A 212 8.64 -9.87 -30.98
N ALA A 213 9.64 -10.72 -31.17
CA ALA A 213 10.88 -10.69 -30.41
C ALA A 213 12.05 -10.91 -31.36
N ASN A 214 13.00 -9.97 -31.37
CA ASN A 214 14.21 -10.14 -32.18
C ASN A 214 15.10 -11.26 -31.64
N TYR A 215 16.16 -11.55 -32.38
CA TYR A 215 17.11 -12.60 -32.05
C TYR A 215 17.76 -12.39 -30.68
N GLU A 216 18.20 -11.18 -30.35
CA GLU A 216 18.90 -10.88 -29.10
C GLU A 216 17.99 -11.10 -27.88
N TYR A 217 16.73 -10.65 -27.94
CA TYR A 217 15.75 -10.91 -26.89
C TYR A 217 15.51 -12.41 -26.73
N THR A 218 15.32 -13.09 -27.85
CA THR A 218 15.07 -14.54 -27.86
C THR A 218 16.26 -15.29 -27.27
N GLN A 219 17.49 -14.92 -27.65
CA GLN A 219 18.72 -15.47 -27.07
C GLN A 219 18.78 -15.19 -25.57
N PHE A 220 18.58 -13.96 -25.13
CA PHE A 220 18.65 -13.56 -23.72
C PHE A 220 17.75 -14.39 -22.81
N HIS A 221 16.53 -14.72 -23.24
CA HIS A 221 15.59 -15.52 -22.45
C HIS A 221 15.80 -17.04 -22.56
N SER A 222 16.77 -17.52 -23.31
CA SER A 222 16.97 -18.95 -23.59
C SER A 222 17.48 -19.79 -22.41
N GLY A 223 17.61 -19.19 -21.24
CA GLY A 223 17.98 -19.85 -19.99
C GLY A 223 19.13 -19.15 -19.27
N PRO A 224 19.77 -19.82 -18.30
CA PRO A 224 20.79 -19.22 -17.45
C PRO A 224 22.16 -19.02 -18.14
N LEU A 225 22.37 -19.65 -19.30
CA LEU A 225 23.53 -19.43 -20.18
C LEU A 225 23.05 -19.26 -21.63
N PRO A 226 22.60 -18.05 -22.01
CA PRO A 226 21.96 -17.80 -23.29
C PRO A 226 22.99 -17.77 -24.44
N THR A 227 23.34 -18.94 -24.99
CA THR A 227 24.26 -19.05 -26.14
C THR A 227 23.53 -19.35 -27.44
N VAL A 228 22.30 -19.88 -27.37
CA VAL A 228 21.46 -20.22 -28.53
C VAL A 228 20.04 -19.74 -28.23
N ALA A 229 19.41 -19.09 -29.21
CA ALA A 229 18.03 -18.64 -29.11
C ALA A 229 17.04 -19.82 -28.99
N ASN A 230 16.03 -19.64 -28.12
CA ASN A 230 14.98 -20.60 -27.82
C ASN A 230 13.65 -19.86 -27.74
N LYS A 231 12.83 -20.08 -28.76
CA LYS A 231 11.52 -19.48 -28.92
C LYS A 231 10.55 -19.81 -27.80
N ALA A 232 10.59 -21.01 -27.23
CA ALA A 232 9.68 -21.39 -26.14
C ALA A 232 9.98 -20.64 -24.85
N ALA A 233 11.26 -20.41 -24.55
CA ALA A 233 11.67 -19.62 -23.39
C ALA A 233 11.35 -18.13 -23.57
N ALA A 234 11.52 -17.60 -24.79
CA ALA A 234 11.10 -16.24 -25.14
C ALA A 234 9.57 -16.07 -25.04
N MET A 235 8.77 -17.04 -25.51
CA MET A 235 7.32 -17.04 -25.37
C MET A 235 6.90 -17.02 -23.88
N ALA A 236 7.58 -17.80 -23.04
CA ALA A 236 7.35 -17.79 -21.59
C ALA A 236 7.61 -16.40 -20.99
N ALA A 237 8.70 -15.74 -21.36
CA ALA A 237 9.01 -14.39 -20.90
C ALA A 237 7.98 -13.35 -21.36
N ILE A 238 7.60 -13.37 -22.65
CA ILE A 238 6.56 -12.51 -23.21
C ILE A 238 5.25 -12.66 -22.43
N VAL A 239 4.85 -13.90 -22.12
CA VAL A 239 3.61 -14.14 -21.35
C VAL A 239 3.71 -13.60 -19.93
N ILE A 240 4.85 -13.71 -19.25
CA ILE A 240 5.03 -13.15 -17.91
C ILE A 240 4.86 -11.62 -17.94
N THR A 241 5.59 -10.94 -18.82
CA THR A 241 5.50 -9.49 -19.02
C THR A 241 4.07 -9.07 -19.35
N MET A 242 3.44 -9.69 -20.34
CA MET A 242 2.09 -9.31 -20.75
C MET A 242 1.03 -9.67 -19.70
N ASN A 243 1.25 -10.67 -18.85
CA ASN A 243 0.35 -10.95 -17.73
C ASN A 243 0.36 -9.83 -16.69
N ARG A 244 1.53 -9.22 -16.44
CA ARG A 244 1.67 -8.04 -15.56
C ARG A 244 1.06 -6.79 -16.18
N VAL A 245 1.35 -6.53 -17.45
CA VAL A 245 0.73 -5.41 -18.19
C VAL A 245 -0.79 -5.55 -18.19
N ASN A 246 -1.33 -6.74 -18.49
CA ASN A 246 -2.77 -6.98 -18.40
C ASN A 246 -3.32 -6.80 -16.98
N ALA A 247 -2.54 -7.04 -15.92
CA ALA A 247 -2.99 -6.80 -14.55
C ALA A 247 -3.34 -5.31 -14.33
N VAL A 248 -2.48 -4.40 -14.80
CA VAL A 248 -2.71 -2.95 -14.73
C VAL A 248 -3.85 -2.53 -15.65
N TYR A 249 -3.82 -2.96 -16.91
CA TYR A 249 -4.79 -2.54 -17.92
C TYR A 249 -6.21 -3.07 -17.65
N GLU A 250 -6.33 -4.23 -17.01
CA GLU A 250 -7.64 -4.74 -16.61
C GLU A 250 -8.18 -4.03 -15.38
N ARG A 251 -7.32 -3.71 -14.40
CA ARG A 251 -7.71 -2.96 -13.19
C ARG A 251 -8.18 -1.54 -13.53
N ASP A 252 -7.47 -0.86 -14.43
CA ASP A 252 -7.68 0.57 -14.69
C ASP A 252 -8.57 0.84 -15.91
N LEU A 253 -8.57 -0.04 -16.93
CA LEU A 253 -9.19 0.25 -18.23
C LEU A 253 -10.19 -0.82 -18.69
N SER A 254 -10.32 -1.95 -17.98
CA SER A 254 -11.03 -3.14 -18.49
C SER A 254 -10.55 -3.55 -19.89
N VAL A 255 -9.23 -3.53 -20.09
CA VAL A 255 -8.57 -3.89 -21.37
C VAL A 255 -7.67 -5.11 -21.17
N ARG A 256 -7.84 -6.12 -22.01
CA ARG A 256 -6.99 -7.32 -22.05
C ARG A 256 -6.35 -7.49 -23.43
N MET A 257 -5.06 -7.80 -23.43
CA MET A 257 -4.32 -8.17 -24.63
C MET A 257 -4.06 -9.68 -24.66
N VAL A 258 -4.43 -10.33 -25.77
CA VAL A 258 -4.31 -11.79 -25.95
C VAL A 258 -3.44 -12.09 -27.17
N LEU A 259 -2.36 -12.85 -26.98
CA LEU A 259 -1.44 -13.25 -28.04
C LEU A 259 -2.15 -14.08 -29.11
N VAL A 260 -1.93 -13.71 -30.37
CA VAL A 260 -2.52 -14.38 -31.54
C VAL A 260 -2.03 -15.82 -31.72
N ASP A 261 -2.85 -16.66 -32.35
CA ASP A 261 -2.61 -18.08 -32.50
C ASP A 261 -1.26 -18.43 -33.15
N ASN A 262 -0.73 -17.58 -34.02
CA ASN A 262 0.55 -17.76 -34.70
C ASN A 262 1.67 -16.81 -34.21
N ASN A 263 1.58 -16.29 -32.98
CA ASN A 263 2.56 -15.35 -32.44
C ASN A 263 4.00 -15.89 -32.42
N GLU A 264 4.16 -17.22 -32.29
CA GLU A 264 5.47 -17.85 -32.30
C GLU A 264 6.23 -17.61 -33.62
N ASP A 265 5.54 -17.29 -34.73
CA ASP A 265 6.16 -17.06 -36.04
C ASP A 265 6.92 -15.73 -36.10
N VAL A 266 6.67 -14.80 -35.18
CA VAL A 266 7.36 -13.51 -35.08
C VAL A 266 8.38 -13.45 -33.94
N ILE A 267 8.72 -14.61 -33.38
CA ILE A 267 9.87 -14.78 -32.47
C ILE A 267 11.03 -15.36 -33.27
N PHE A 268 12.12 -14.61 -33.37
CA PHE A 268 13.24 -14.93 -34.24
C PHE A 268 14.37 -15.65 -33.51
N GLU A 269 14.78 -16.81 -34.02
CA GLU A 269 15.84 -17.64 -33.41
C GLU A 269 17.19 -17.56 -34.15
N THR A 270 17.27 -16.76 -35.21
CA THR A 270 18.49 -16.57 -36.01
C THR A 270 18.87 -15.10 -36.10
N PRO A 271 20.17 -14.74 -36.10
CA PRO A 271 20.61 -13.34 -36.21
C PRO A 271 20.21 -12.61 -37.51
N ALA A 272 19.72 -13.34 -38.52
CA ALA A 272 19.21 -12.78 -39.76
C ALA A 272 17.71 -12.43 -39.65
N ASP A 273 17.33 -11.73 -38.59
CA ASP A 273 15.97 -11.25 -38.38
C ASP A 273 15.76 -9.84 -38.98
N PRO A 274 14.51 -9.35 -39.08
CA PRO A 274 14.21 -8.09 -39.78
C PRO A 274 14.45 -6.83 -38.93
N TYR A 275 14.95 -6.96 -37.70
CA TYR A 275 15.13 -5.87 -36.74
C TYR A 275 16.60 -5.54 -36.49
N VAL A 276 16.83 -4.29 -36.08
CA VAL A 276 18.16 -3.79 -35.72
C VAL A 276 18.13 -3.50 -34.21
N ASN A 277 18.72 -4.39 -33.40
CA ASN A 277 18.56 -4.41 -31.94
C ASN A 277 18.77 -3.05 -31.25
N GLU A 278 19.75 -2.26 -31.71
CA GLU A 278 20.13 -0.99 -31.07
C GLU A 278 19.42 0.25 -31.65
N ASP A 279 18.49 0.08 -32.59
CA ASP A 279 17.80 1.20 -33.26
C ASP A 279 16.28 1.05 -33.16
N GLY A 280 15.73 1.59 -32.06
CA GLY A 280 14.29 1.59 -31.79
C GLY A 280 13.46 2.26 -32.88
N ILE A 281 13.98 3.31 -33.53
CA ILE A 281 13.26 4.00 -34.61
C ILE A 281 13.16 3.13 -35.85
N SER A 282 14.25 2.45 -36.22
CA SER A 282 14.25 1.51 -37.35
C SER A 282 13.35 0.30 -37.07
N MET A 283 13.39 -0.25 -35.85
CA MET A 283 12.47 -1.32 -35.43
C MET A 283 11.01 -0.87 -35.50
N LEU A 284 10.71 0.33 -35.00
CA LEU A 284 9.36 0.90 -35.00
C LEU A 284 8.80 1.04 -36.42
N ALA A 285 9.63 1.48 -37.36
CA ALA A 285 9.26 1.65 -38.76
C ALA A 285 9.04 0.31 -39.48
N ALA A 286 9.84 -0.70 -39.14
CA ALA A 286 9.81 -2.02 -39.77
C ALA A 286 8.64 -2.89 -39.27
N ASN A 287 8.30 -2.81 -37.98
CA ASN A 287 7.41 -3.76 -37.29
C ASN A 287 6.03 -3.95 -37.98
N PRO A 288 5.30 -2.90 -38.42
CA PRO A 288 4.03 -3.11 -39.13
C PRO A 288 4.17 -3.97 -40.39
N GLY A 289 5.21 -3.75 -41.19
CA GLY A 289 5.44 -4.55 -42.40
C GLY A 289 5.80 -6.00 -42.09
N VAL A 290 6.57 -6.24 -41.02
CA VAL A 290 6.95 -7.58 -40.57
C VAL A 290 5.72 -8.35 -40.08
N LEU A 291 4.95 -7.77 -39.16
CA LEU A 291 3.76 -8.43 -38.61
C LEU A 291 2.67 -8.62 -39.68
N ASP A 292 2.45 -7.65 -40.56
CA ASP A 292 1.49 -7.79 -41.65
C ASP A 292 1.87 -8.91 -42.62
N SER A 293 3.17 -9.12 -42.89
CA SER A 293 3.64 -10.18 -43.77
C SER A 293 3.58 -11.58 -43.16
N ILE A 294 3.77 -11.70 -41.84
CA ILE A 294 3.88 -13.00 -41.16
C ILE A 294 2.55 -13.39 -40.51
N ILE A 295 1.98 -12.50 -39.70
CA ILE A 295 0.73 -12.72 -38.96
C ILE A 295 -0.47 -12.44 -39.85
N GLY A 296 -0.38 -11.43 -40.71
CA GLY A 296 -1.49 -10.92 -41.51
C GLY A 296 -2.24 -9.81 -40.80
N SER A 297 -2.40 -8.67 -41.45
CA SER A 297 -2.98 -7.46 -40.85
C SER A 297 -4.40 -7.66 -40.29
N ALA A 298 -5.20 -8.60 -40.80
CA ALA A 298 -6.54 -8.88 -40.28
C ALA A 298 -6.53 -9.66 -38.94
N ASN A 299 -5.41 -10.29 -38.60
CA ASN A 299 -5.34 -11.28 -37.52
C ASN A 299 -4.94 -10.70 -36.16
N TYR A 300 -4.50 -9.43 -36.12
CA TYR A 300 -4.11 -8.75 -34.89
C TYR A 300 -4.64 -7.30 -34.87
N ASP A 301 -4.71 -6.74 -33.66
CA ASP A 301 -5.31 -5.44 -33.33
C ASP A 301 -4.25 -4.44 -32.86
N ILE A 302 -3.29 -4.95 -32.08
CA ILE A 302 -2.10 -4.26 -31.59
C ILE A 302 -0.87 -5.11 -31.92
N GLY A 303 0.24 -4.46 -32.24
CA GLY A 303 1.50 -5.13 -32.48
C GLY A 303 2.63 -4.40 -31.77
N HIS A 304 3.66 -5.13 -31.36
CA HIS A 304 4.79 -4.59 -30.61
C HIS A 304 6.01 -5.50 -30.82
N VAL A 305 7.23 -4.97 -30.68
CA VAL A 305 8.47 -5.77 -30.75
C VAL A 305 9.33 -5.58 -29.50
N PHE A 306 9.81 -6.70 -28.96
CA PHE A 306 10.80 -6.72 -27.89
C PHE A 306 12.22 -6.97 -28.41
N SER A 307 13.17 -6.26 -27.79
CA SER A 307 14.61 -6.32 -28.08
C SER A 307 15.44 -6.23 -26.79
N THR A 308 16.76 -6.38 -26.87
CA THR A 308 17.66 -6.11 -25.73
C THR A 308 18.32 -4.72 -25.78
N GLY A 309 17.90 -3.89 -26.74
CA GLY A 309 18.46 -2.56 -26.99
C GLY A 309 17.46 -1.66 -27.71
N GLY A 310 17.85 -0.42 -28.01
CA GLY A 310 17.02 0.52 -28.79
C GLY A 310 15.96 1.30 -27.99
N GLY A 311 15.83 1.07 -26.68
CA GLY A 311 14.96 1.85 -25.79
C GLY A 311 13.46 1.62 -26.00
N GLY A 312 12.65 2.60 -25.61
CA GLY A 312 11.20 2.61 -25.78
C GLY A 312 10.77 3.59 -26.86
N VAL A 313 9.99 3.14 -27.84
CA VAL A 313 9.41 4.04 -28.85
C VAL A 313 8.05 3.51 -29.29
N ALA A 314 7.02 4.35 -29.27
CA ALA A 314 5.70 4.00 -29.74
C ALA A 314 5.06 5.10 -30.61
N GLY A 315 4.11 4.67 -31.45
CA GLY A 315 3.21 5.59 -32.13
C GLY A 315 2.04 5.97 -31.22
N LEU A 316 1.68 7.25 -31.19
CA LEU A 316 0.56 7.73 -30.36
C LEU A 316 -0.81 7.32 -30.95
N GLY A 317 -1.60 6.57 -30.19
CA GLY A 317 -2.97 6.19 -30.52
C GLY A 317 -3.06 5.39 -31.81
N VAL A 318 -2.31 4.30 -31.92
CA VAL A 318 -2.17 3.51 -33.16
C VAL A 318 -2.90 2.16 -33.15
N VAL A 319 -3.41 1.71 -32.00
CA VAL A 319 -4.18 0.45 -31.93
C VAL A 319 -5.34 0.46 -32.92
N CYS A 320 -5.60 -0.68 -33.57
CA CYS A 320 -6.57 -0.86 -34.65
C CYS A 320 -6.32 -0.08 -35.96
N ARG A 321 -5.34 0.82 -36.05
CA ARG A 321 -5.11 1.59 -37.28
C ARG A 321 -4.35 0.76 -38.31
N THR A 322 -4.98 0.40 -39.42
CA THR A 322 -4.33 -0.40 -40.47
C THR A 322 -3.51 0.45 -41.43
N GLY A 323 -2.33 0.00 -41.81
CA GLY A 323 -1.47 0.61 -42.83
C GLY A 323 0.00 0.24 -42.59
N ALA A 324 0.92 0.88 -43.30
CA ALA A 324 2.36 0.60 -43.21
C ALA A 324 3.15 1.85 -42.81
N GLY A 325 4.29 1.66 -42.14
CA GLY A 325 5.11 2.75 -41.60
C GLY A 325 4.47 3.40 -40.36
N PHE A 326 4.92 4.60 -40.00
CA PHE A 326 4.48 5.30 -38.79
C PHE A 326 2.99 5.68 -38.79
N GLY A 327 2.35 5.59 -37.62
CA GLY A 327 0.95 5.98 -37.37
C GLY A 327 -0.07 4.84 -37.45
N HIS A 328 0.39 3.59 -37.50
CA HIS A 328 -0.43 2.39 -37.65
C HIS A 328 -0.17 1.41 -36.51
N LYS A 329 -1.09 0.47 -36.32
CA LYS A 329 -0.90 -0.65 -35.39
C LYS A 329 0.41 -1.35 -35.72
N ALA A 330 1.02 -1.95 -34.71
CA ALA A 330 2.39 -2.44 -34.72
C ALA A 330 3.49 -1.38 -34.60
N ASN A 331 3.19 -0.08 -34.58
CA ASN A 331 4.19 0.91 -34.15
C ASN A 331 4.33 0.90 -32.62
N GLY A 332 5.09 -0.06 -32.09
CA GLY A 332 5.55 -0.11 -30.70
C GLY A 332 6.82 -0.95 -30.59
N VAL A 333 7.78 -0.46 -29.81
CA VAL A 333 9.08 -1.08 -29.55
C VAL A 333 9.41 -0.90 -28.08
N THR A 334 9.90 -1.96 -27.44
CA THR A 334 10.49 -1.89 -26.11
C THR A 334 11.74 -2.75 -26.06
N GLY A 335 12.86 -2.14 -25.72
CA GLY A 335 14.12 -2.83 -25.55
C GLY A 335 14.95 -2.33 -24.39
N ARG A 336 15.60 -3.27 -23.71
CA ARG A 336 16.42 -3.03 -22.51
C ARG A 336 17.51 -4.08 -22.40
N GLY A 337 18.68 -3.74 -21.84
CA GLY A 337 19.80 -4.68 -21.71
C GLY A 337 19.43 -5.94 -20.92
N GLN A 338 18.66 -5.77 -19.84
CA GLN A 338 18.03 -6.84 -19.09
C GLN A 338 16.50 -6.71 -19.11
N PRO A 339 15.80 -7.29 -20.11
CA PRO A 339 14.35 -7.20 -20.21
C PRO A 339 13.65 -8.16 -19.24
N VAL A 340 13.70 -7.86 -17.93
CA VAL A 340 13.03 -8.62 -16.87
C VAL A 340 12.49 -7.70 -15.77
N GLY A 341 11.45 -8.16 -15.09
CA GLY A 341 10.97 -7.55 -13.85
C GLY A 341 10.24 -6.23 -14.08
N ASP A 342 9.83 -5.61 -12.97
CA ASP A 342 9.05 -4.37 -12.94
C ASP A 342 9.62 -3.22 -13.81
N PRO A 343 10.94 -2.92 -13.80
CA PRO A 343 11.46 -1.83 -14.62
C PRO A 343 11.46 -2.12 -16.12
N PHE A 344 11.23 -3.37 -16.54
CA PHE A 344 10.93 -3.67 -17.94
C PHE A 344 9.42 -3.70 -18.19
N ASP A 345 8.68 -4.41 -17.34
CA ASP A 345 7.25 -4.70 -17.55
C ASP A 345 6.37 -3.45 -17.41
N ILE A 346 6.65 -2.60 -16.43
CA ILE A 346 5.83 -1.42 -16.09
C ILE A 346 6.44 -0.14 -16.66
N ASP A 347 7.69 0.15 -16.30
CA ASP A 347 8.35 1.41 -16.70
C ASP A 347 8.50 1.54 -18.23
N TYR A 348 8.61 0.43 -18.96
CA TYR A 348 8.79 0.45 -20.41
C TYR A 348 7.59 -0.17 -21.12
N VAL A 349 7.28 -1.45 -20.92
CA VAL A 349 6.26 -2.10 -21.76
C VAL A 349 4.87 -1.50 -21.53
N ALA A 350 4.44 -1.31 -20.29
CA ALA A 350 3.16 -0.67 -20.01
C ALA A 350 3.11 0.80 -20.49
N HIS A 351 4.22 1.52 -20.39
CA HIS A 351 4.40 2.89 -20.89
C HIS A 351 4.23 2.97 -22.42
N GLU A 352 5.00 2.18 -23.17
CA GLU A 352 4.96 2.20 -24.63
C GLU A 352 3.62 1.73 -25.18
N ILE A 353 3.02 0.71 -24.56
CA ILE A 353 1.66 0.28 -24.91
C ILE A 353 0.66 1.40 -24.57
N GLY A 354 0.89 2.19 -23.52
CA GLY A 354 0.05 3.33 -23.14
C GLY A 354 0.00 4.38 -24.24
N HIS A 355 1.15 4.67 -24.86
CA HIS A 355 1.21 5.48 -26.09
C HIS A 355 0.45 4.86 -27.24
N GLN A 356 0.56 3.54 -27.47
CA GLN A 356 -0.20 2.87 -28.54
C GLN A 356 -1.72 3.02 -28.34
N PHE A 357 -2.18 3.10 -27.09
CA PHE A 357 -3.56 3.39 -26.72
C PHE A 357 -3.91 4.90 -26.64
N GLY A 358 -2.94 5.79 -26.84
CA GLY A 358 -3.18 7.22 -27.00
C GLY A 358 -2.86 8.09 -25.79
N GLY A 359 -2.27 7.53 -24.72
CA GLY A 359 -1.80 8.32 -23.59
C GLY A 359 -0.56 9.14 -23.94
N ASN A 360 -0.54 10.42 -23.58
CA ASN A 360 0.63 11.29 -23.65
C ASN A 360 1.45 11.25 -22.37
N HIS A 361 2.67 11.77 -22.44
CA HIS A 361 3.51 11.96 -21.27
C HIS A 361 2.89 12.91 -20.25
N THR A 362 3.03 12.59 -18.97
CA THR A 362 2.45 13.36 -17.85
C THR A 362 3.46 14.15 -17.04
N PHE A 363 4.76 13.91 -17.21
CA PHE A 363 5.83 14.60 -16.47
C PHE A 363 6.00 16.07 -16.89
N ASN A 364 6.42 16.92 -15.96
CA ASN A 364 6.71 18.34 -16.23
C ASN A 364 8.20 18.72 -16.23
N GLY A 365 9.09 17.76 -15.92
CA GLY A 365 10.53 17.94 -15.87
C GLY A 365 11.17 18.38 -17.19
N SER A 366 12.43 18.78 -17.09
CA SER A 366 13.24 19.34 -18.18
C SER A 366 14.72 18.96 -18.11
N ALA A 367 15.10 18.08 -17.19
CA ALA A 367 16.47 17.58 -17.00
C ALA A 367 16.58 16.09 -17.38
N GLY A 368 17.79 15.60 -17.67
CA GLY A 368 18.00 14.21 -18.09
C GLY A 368 17.17 13.85 -19.33
N ALA A 369 16.50 12.70 -19.29
CA ALA A 369 15.63 12.22 -20.36
C ALA A 369 14.33 13.06 -20.53
N CYS A 370 13.94 13.84 -19.52
CA CYS A 370 12.84 14.81 -19.65
C CYS A 370 13.20 16.01 -20.57
N SER A 371 14.48 16.18 -20.92
CA SER A 371 14.91 17.19 -21.89
C SER A 371 14.70 16.72 -23.34
N GLY A 372 15.12 17.49 -24.35
CA GLY A 372 15.16 17.00 -25.73
C GLY A 372 13.83 16.95 -26.50
N GLY A 373 12.70 17.34 -25.89
CA GLY A 373 11.40 17.47 -26.57
C GLY A 373 10.38 16.38 -26.24
N ASN A 374 10.70 15.46 -25.32
CA ASN A 374 9.80 14.40 -24.88
C ASN A 374 8.62 14.91 -24.03
N ARG A 375 8.78 16.04 -23.35
CA ARG A 375 7.70 16.65 -22.56
C ARG A 375 6.52 17.08 -23.44
N ASN A 376 5.32 16.60 -23.11
CA ASN A 376 4.07 17.12 -23.68
C ASN A 376 3.46 18.20 -22.76
N GLY A 377 3.56 19.47 -23.16
CA GLY A 377 3.07 20.59 -22.34
C GLY A 377 1.56 20.65 -22.12
N GLY A 378 0.76 19.93 -22.91
CA GLY A 378 -0.70 19.86 -22.76
C GLY A 378 -1.16 18.89 -21.67
N THR A 379 -0.28 17.97 -21.27
CA THR A 379 -0.56 16.88 -20.32
C THR A 379 0.47 16.78 -19.18
N ALA A 380 1.44 17.69 -19.13
CA ALA A 380 2.50 17.77 -18.12
C ALA A 380 1.99 18.17 -16.71
N TYR A 381 1.26 17.26 -16.07
CA TYR A 381 0.61 17.44 -14.77
C TYR A 381 1.42 16.95 -13.58
N GLU A 382 2.48 16.18 -13.78
CA GLU A 382 3.25 15.61 -12.67
C GLU A 382 4.55 16.39 -12.39
N VAL A 383 4.91 16.47 -11.11
CA VAL A 383 6.13 17.18 -10.66
C VAL A 383 7.38 16.46 -11.16
N GLY A 384 8.33 17.23 -11.70
CA GLY A 384 9.64 16.71 -12.10
C GLY A 384 9.52 15.57 -13.11
N SER A 385 10.18 14.45 -12.83
CA SER A 385 10.09 13.20 -13.61
C SER A 385 8.70 12.57 -13.61
N GLY A 386 7.82 12.99 -12.70
CA GLY A 386 6.59 12.29 -12.33
C GLY A 386 6.84 10.94 -11.68
N THR A 387 5.73 10.24 -11.44
CA THR A 387 5.60 9.04 -10.61
C THR A 387 4.76 7.96 -11.27
N THR A 388 3.85 8.30 -12.20
CA THR A 388 2.94 7.33 -12.85
C THR A 388 3.52 6.71 -14.12
N ILE A 389 2.85 5.68 -14.66
CA ILE A 389 3.31 4.90 -15.83
C ILE A 389 3.65 5.77 -17.04
N MET A 390 2.88 6.82 -17.34
CA MET A 390 3.15 7.70 -18.50
C MET A 390 4.12 8.85 -18.18
N ALA A 391 4.72 8.84 -16.99
CA ALA A 391 5.79 9.74 -16.62
C ALA A 391 7.16 9.12 -16.92
N TYR A 392 8.22 9.82 -16.55
CA TYR A 392 9.62 9.44 -16.76
C TYR A 392 10.33 9.22 -15.40
N ALA A 393 9.65 8.55 -14.46
CA ALA A 393 10.17 8.31 -13.12
C ALA A 393 11.60 7.74 -13.19
N GLY A 394 12.52 8.28 -12.40
CA GLY A 394 13.90 7.80 -12.31
C GLY A 394 14.89 8.29 -13.37
N ILE A 395 14.46 8.90 -14.47
CA ILE A 395 15.34 9.13 -15.65
C ILE A 395 15.55 10.62 -16.01
N CYS A 396 15.06 11.55 -15.20
CA CYS A 396 15.18 13.00 -15.37
C CYS A 396 16.27 13.66 -14.50
N GLY A 397 17.21 12.87 -13.98
CA GLY A 397 18.39 13.35 -13.26
C GLY A 397 18.02 14.04 -11.93
N SER A 398 18.46 15.27 -11.73
CA SER A 398 18.18 16.02 -10.49
C SER A 398 16.71 16.39 -10.28
N GLN A 399 15.84 16.05 -11.23
CA GLN A 399 14.40 16.26 -11.15
C GLN A 399 13.64 14.94 -10.97
N ASN A 400 14.32 13.87 -10.59
CA ASN A 400 13.68 12.60 -10.25
C ASN A 400 12.86 12.73 -8.97
N THR A 401 11.56 12.44 -9.07
CA THR A 401 10.61 12.40 -7.95
C THR A 401 10.67 11.07 -7.21
N GLN A 402 10.98 9.99 -7.94
CA GLN A 402 11.27 8.64 -7.43
C GLN A 402 12.08 7.86 -8.47
N SER A 403 12.50 6.64 -8.12
CA SER A 403 13.38 5.81 -8.97
C SER A 403 12.67 5.05 -10.08
N ASN A 404 11.40 4.64 -9.88
CA ASN A 404 10.64 3.80 -10.81
C ASN A 404 9.16 4.22 -10.78
N SER A 405 8.42 4.04 -11.86
CA SER A 405 7.02 4.47 -11.97
C SER A 405 6.14 3.57 -11.13
N ASP A 406 5.22 4.12 -10.34
CA ASP A 406 4.15 3.35 -9.73
C ASP A 406 3.29 2.65 -10.80
N ASP A 407 2.69 1.49 -10.45
CA ASP A 407 1.83 0.70 -11.35
C ASP A 407 0.46 1.34 -11.52
N LEU A 408 0.44 2.64 -11.77
CA LEU A 408 -0.70 3.53 -11.73
C LEU A 408 -0.67 4.39 -12.99
N PHE A 409 -1.80 4.48 -13.69
CA PHE A 409 -1.98 5.55 -14.67
C PHE A 409 -2.44 6.83 -13.97
N HIS A 410 -1.82 7.96 -14.34
CA HIS A 410 -2.35 9.26 -13.96
C HIS A 410 -3.77 9.45 -14.53
N TYR A 411 -4.64 10.18 -13.83
CA TYR A 411 -5.99 10.51 -14.31
C TYR A 411 -6.02 10.96 -15.79
N GLU A 412 -5.10 11.82 -16.20
CA GLU A 412 -5.03 12.30 -17.58
C GLU A 412 -4.78 11.16 -18.59
N SER A 413 -3.90 10.23 -18.26
CA SER A 413 -3.62 9.06 -19.09
C SER A 413 -4.85 8.16 -19.21
N LEU A 414 -5.56 7.92 -18.09
CA LEU A 414 -6.84 7.21 -18.11
C LEU A 414 -7.84 7.92 -19.03
N ARG A 415 -7.99 9.24 -18.89
CA ARG A 415 -8.91 10.03 -19.71
C ARG A 415 -8.61 9.92 -21.20
N GLU A 416 -7.34 10.05 -21.59
CA GLU A 416 -6.93 9.96 -23.00
C GLU A 416 -7.14 8.55 -23.57
N ILE A 417 -6.73 7.52 -22.84
CA ILE A 417 -6.87 6.13 -23.27
C ILE A 417 -8.34 5.72 -23.34
N VAL A 418 -9.13 6.00 -22.30
CA VAL A 418 -10.57 5.68 -22.28
C VAL A 418 -11.31 6.43 -23.39
N SER A 419 -10.95 7.70 -23.64
CA SER A 419 -11.48 8.46 -24.78
C SER A 419 -11.16 7.79 -26.11
N TYR A 420 -9.91 7.32 -26.30
CA TYR A 420 -9.49 6.67 -27.54
C TYR A 420 -10.24 5.36 -27.80
N ILE A 421 -10.34 4.48 -26.79
CA ILE A 421 -11.00 3.18 -26.90
C ILE A 421 -12.53 3.29 -26.94
N ASN A 422 -13.11 4.45 -26.62
CA ASN A 422 -14.55 4.74 -26.74
C ASN A 422 -14.90 5.70 -27.89
N SER A 423 -13.94 6.04 -28.76
CA SER A 423 -14.11 7.13 -29.74
C SER A 423 -14.99 6.80 -30.97
N GLY A 424 -15.51 5.57 -31.10
CA GLY A 424 -16.18 5.09 -32.32
C GLY A 424 -15.26 4.95 -33.54
N SER A 425 -13.95 5.15 -33.36
CA SER A 425 -12.91 5.04 -34.38
C SER A 425 -11.58 4.64 -33.70
N GLY A 426 -10.49 4.47 -34.46
CA GLY A 426 -9.18 4.11 -33.85
C GLY A 426 -9.30 2.89 -32.93
N GLY A 427 -8.91 3.03 -31.66
CA GLY A 427 -8.94 1.96 -30.66
C GLY A 427 -10.31 1.33 -30.39
N ASP A 428 -11.40 2.00 -30.78
CA ASP A 428 -12.76 1.44 -30.68
C ASP A 428 -13.20 0.66 -31.94
N SER A 429 -12.43 0.72 -33.02
CA SER A 429 -12.77 0.07 -34.31
C SER A 429 -12.42 -1.42 -34.36
N CYS A 430 -11.73 -1.93 -33.35
CA CYS A 430 -11.40 -3.34 -33.17
C CYS A 430 -11.42 -3.69 -31.67
N GLY A 431 -10.99 -4.91 -31.33
CA GLY A 431 -11.12 -5.45 -29.98
C GLY A 431 -12.52 -6.03 -29.73
N ALA A 432 -12.58 -7.27 -29.26
CA ALA A 432 -13.83 -7.92 -28.93
C ALA A 432 -14.34 -7.37 -27.59
N LYS A 433 -15.61 -6.96 -27.54
CA LYS A 433 -16.25 -6.47 -26.31
C LYS A 433 -17.14 -7.55 -25.71
N SER A 434 -17.08 -7.72 -24.40
CA SER A 434 -18.00 -8.56 -23.65
C SER A 434 -18.46 -7.87 -22.39
N ALA A 435 -19.76 -7.96 -22.10
CA ALA A 435 -20.32 -7.45 -20.85
C ALA A 435 -19.68 -8.15 -19.66
N THR A 436 -19.20 -7.36 -18.71
CA THR A 436 -18.57 -7.84 -17.46
C THR A 436 -19.62 -8.18 -16.41
N GLY A 437 -20.73 -7.44 -16.43
CA GLY A 437 -21.71 -7.44 -15.34
C GLY A 437 -21.27 -6.64 -14.12
N ASN A 438 -20.12 -5.96 -14.22
CA ASN A 438 -19.60 -5.02 -13.24
C ASN A 438 -20.25 -3.63 -13.45
N THR A 439 -20.64 -2.98 -12.37
CA THR A 439 -21.12 -1.59 -12.37
C THR A 439 -19.95 -0.63 -12.15
N ILE A 440 -20.07 0.58 -12.69
CA ILE A 440 -19.00 1.57 -12.53
C ILE A 440 -19.13 2.22 -11.15
N PRO A 441 -18.03 2.39 -10.39
CA PRO A 441 -18.08 3.05 -9.09
C PRO A 441 -18.50 4.51 -9.22
N PHE A 442 -18.92 5.11 -8.11
CA PHE A 442 -19.22 6.53 -8.02
C PHE A 442 -18.24 7.22 -7.07
N VAL A 443 -18.00 8.51 -7.32
CA VAL A 443 -17.17 9.35 -6.47
C VAL A 443 -17.66 10.79 -6.49
N ASP A 444 -17.56 11.45 -5.34
CA ASP A 444 -17.79 12.88 -5.14
C ASP A 444 -16.54 13.44 -4.45
N ALA A 445 -15.87 14.38 -5.11
CA ALA A 445 -14.66 15.01 -4.61
C ALA A 445 -14.95 15.97 -3.44
N GLY A 446 -16.20 16.36 -3.21
CA GLY A 446 -16.60 17.37 -2.24
C GLY A 446 -16.58 18.79 -2.82
N PRO A 447 -16.87 19.82 -1.99
CA PRO A 447 -16.97 21.20 -2.45
C PRO A 447 -15.60 21.85 -2.72
N ASP A 448 -15.58 22.93 -3.48
CA ASP A 448 -14.39 23.77 -3.66
C ASP A 448 -14.09 24.60 -2.39
N PHE A 449 -12.80 24.84 -2.11
CA PHE A 449 -12.36 25.58 -0.92
C PHE A 449 -11.48 26.79 -1.26
N SER A 450 -11.42 27.76 -0.34
CA SER A 450 -10.41 28.81 -0.30
C SER A 450 -9.57 28.66 0.95
N ILE A 451 -8.24 28.63 0.79
CA ILE A 451 -7.28 28.39 1.88
C ILE A 451 -6.23 29.51 1.95
N PRO A 452 -5.61 29.75 3.12
CA PRO A 452 -4.44 30.60 3.23
C PRO A 452 -3.24 30.02 2.48
N LYS A 453 -2.28 30.86 2.07
CA LYS A 453 -0.99 30.37 1.58
C LYS A 453 -0.22 29.64 2.68
N SER A 454 0.71 28.79 2.28
CA SER A 454 1.65 28.08 3.15
C SER A 454 1.00 27.22 4.23
N THR A 455 -0.25 26.77 4.04
CA THR A 455 -0.94 25.92 5.01
C THR A 455 -1.13 24.50 4.47
N PRO A 456 -0.83 23.46 5.26
CA PRO A 456 -1.26 22.10 4.99
C PRO A 456 -2.78 21.98 4.87
N PHE A 457 -3.26 21.03 4.07
CA PHE A 457 -4.70 20.79 3.90
C PHE A 457 -5.04 19.34 3.63
N LYS A 458 -6.31 18.97 3.87
CA LYS A 458 -6.83 17.62 3.63
C LYS A 458 -7.92 17.62 2.56
N LEU A 459 -7.73 16.82 1.53
CA LEU A 459 -8.77 16.49 0.56
C LEU A 459 -9.52 15.27 1.06
N THR A 460 -10.85 15.27 0.95
CA THR A 460 -11.71 14.15 1.39
C THR A 460 -12.77 13.92 0.34
N ALA A 461 -12.78 12.72 -0.23
CA ALA A 461 -13.82 12.28 -1.14
C ALA A 461 -14.88 11.45 -0.41
N THR A 462 -16.00 11.23 -1.08
CA THR A 462 -16.88 10.10 -0.80
C THR A 462 -17.01 9.27 -2.07
N GLY A 463 -17.10 7.96 -1.94
CA GLY A 463 -17.22 7.07 -3.09
C GLY A 463 -17.62 5.67 -2.67
N GLY A 464 -17.90 4.85 -3.65
CA GLY A 464 -18.31 3.47 -3.46
C GLY A 464 -18.70 2.82 -4.77
N ASP A 465 -19.23 1.62 -4.67
CA ASP A 465 -19.64 0.83 -5.81
C ASP A 465 -21.03 0.21 -5.60
N ALA A 466 -21.82 0.07 -6.67
CA ALA A 466 -23.20 -0.41 -6.57
C ALA A 466 -23.29 -1.92 -6.40
N ASP A 467 -22.26 -2.67 -6.80
CA ASP A 467 -22.10 -4.10 -6.54
C ASP A 467 -21.52 -4.38 -5.15
N ASN A 468 -21.22 -3.32 -4.39
CA ASN A 468 -20.63 -3.36 -3.05
C ASN A 468 -19.19 -3.93 -3.06
N ASP A 469 -18.47 -3.69 -4.17
CA ASP A 469 -17.04 -3.94 -4.29
C ASP A 469 -16.23 -2.97 -3.43
N SER A 470 -15.07 -3.42 -2.93
CA SER A 470 -14.17 -2.58 -2.13
C SER A 470 -13.40 -1.61 -3.01
N VAL A 471 -13.61 -0.31 -2.78
CA VAL A 471 -12.98 0.74 -3.59
C VAL A 471 -11.65 1.25 -3.01
N THR A 472 -10.76 1.72 -3.89
CA THR A 472 -9.53 2.44 -3.55
C THR A 472 -9.50 3.81 -4.24
N TYR A 473 -8.76 4.76 -3.66
CA TYR A 473 -8.73 6.17 -4.03
C TYR A 473 -7.30 6.61 -4.38
N ALA A 474 -7.17 7.43 -5.41
CA ALA A 474 -5.96 8.19 -5.72
C ALA A 474 -6.32 9.67 -5.91
N TRP A 475 -5.68 10.55 -5.14
CA TRP A 475 -5.79 12.00 -5.28
C TRP A 475 -4.59 12.54 -6.06
N GLU A 476 -4.86 13.30 -7.12
CA GLU A 476 -3.87 13.74 -8.09
C GLU A 476 -4.04 15.22 -8.40
N GLN A 477 -2.94 15.98 -8.40
CA GLN A 477 -2.97 17.36 -8.87
C GLN A 477 -2.90 17.41 -10.40
N TYR A 478 -3.66 18.31 -11.02
CA TYR A 478 -3.68 18.47 -12.48
C TYR A 478 -3.54 19.95 -12.92
N ASN A 479 -2.56 20.64 -12.34
CA ASN A 479 -2.20 21.99 -12.79
C ASN A 479 -1.12 21.95 -13.87
N LEU A 480 -1.35 22.57 -15.03
CA LEU A 480 -0.29 22.80 -16.02
C LEU A 480 0.59 24.00 -15.63
N GLY A 481 1.82 24.02 -16.13
CA GLY A 481 2.77 25.12 -15.96
C GLY A 481 3.95 25.06 -16.92
N PRO A 482 4.90 25.99 -16.78
CA PRO A 482 6.19 25.93 -17.49
C PRO A 482 6.94 24.63 -17.18
N ALA A 483 7.76 24.18 -18.13
CA ALA A 483 8.65 23.03 -17.89
C ALA A 483 9.65 23.34 -16.77
N GLY A 484 9.89 22.37 -15.88
CA GLY A 484 10.84 22.53 -14.78
C GLY A 484 10.62 21.54 -13.64
N SER A 485 11.45 21.67 -12.60
CA SER A 485 11.40 20.79 -11.42
C SER A 485 10.14 21.00 -10.58
N ASN A 486 9.61 22.23 -10.54
CA ASN A 486 8.58 22.69 -9.61
C ASN A 486 8.88 22.34 -8.14
N ALA A 487 10.16 22.38 -7.75
CA ALA A 487 10.58 22.24 -6.35
C ALA A 487 10.10 23.41 -5.46
N THR A 488 9.64 24.51 -6.06
CA THR A 488 9.12 25.68 -5.38
C THR A 488 7.87 26.16 -6.09
N ASP A 489 6.97 26.82 -5.34
CA ASP A 489 5.78 27.41 -5.93
C ASP A 489 6.11 28.67 -6.74
N THR A 490 5.97 28.57 -8.06
CA THR A 490 6.18 29.67 -9.01
C THR A 490 4.89 30.38 -9.43
N GLY A 491 3.75 30.02 -8.83
CA GLY A 491 2.42 30.53 -9.20
C GLY A 491 1.69 29.72 -10.28
N SER A 492 2.34 28.71 -10.85
CA SER A 492 1.73 27.76 -11.80
C SER A 492 2.42 26.40 -11.74
N GLY A 493 1.93 25.41 -12.50
CA GLY A 493 2.51 24.06 -12.55
C GLY A 493 2.15 23.16 -11.35
N PRO A 494 2.49 21.87 -11.42
CA PRO A 494 2.23 20.95 -10.32
C PRO A 494 3.19 21.16 -9.15
N LEU A 495 2.69 20.95 -7.94
CA LEU A 495 3.39 21.06 -6.65
C LEU A 495 3.37 19.75 -5.85
N PHE A 496 2.37 18.90 -6.09
CA PHE A 496 2.12 17.64 -5.38
C PHE A 496 2.24 16.46 -6.36
N ARG A 497 3.01 15.44 -5.96
CA ARG A 497 3.20 14.19 -6.72
C ARG A 497 2.01 13.25 -6.51
N ALA A 498 1.81 12.32 -7.43
CA ALA A 498 0.84 11.26 -7.25
C ALA A 498 1.40 10.17 -6.32
N PHE A 499 0.50 9.36 -5.76
CA PHE A 499 0.82 8.18 -4.95
C PHE A 499 -0.10 7.03 -5.34
N ASN A 500 0.31 5.81 -5.00
CA ASN A 500 -0.51 4.62 -5.18
C ASN A 500 -1.88 4.74 -4.52
N THR A 501 -2.82 3.95 -5.04
CA THR A 501 -4.20 3.92 -4.58
C THR A 501 -4.31 3.32 -3.19
N VAL A 502 -5.04 3.98 -2.28
CA VAL A 502 -5.26 3.53 -0.90
C VAL A 502 -6.74 3.38 -0.59
N ALA A 503 -7.10 2.62 0.45
CA ALA A 503 -8.49 2.46 0.86
C ALA A 503 -9.08 3.74 1.49
N SER A 504 -8.23 4.62 2.02
CA SER A 504 -8.64 5.90 2.60
C SER A 504 -9.10 6.89 1.52
N PRO A 505 -10.28 7.52 1.65
CA PRO A 505 -10.71 8.59 0.75
C PRO A 505 -10.04 9.95 1.05
N VAL A 506 -9.24 10.00 2.12
CA VAL A 506 -8.60 11.22 2.62
C VAL A 506 -7.14 11.28 2.18
N ARG A 507 -6.75 12.43 1.64
CA ARG A 507 -5.35 12.77 1.32
C ARG A 507 -4.94 14.04 2.07
N THR A 508 -3.92 13.95 2.93
CA THR A 508 -3.25 15.13 3.47
C THR A 508 -2.17 15.62 2.51
N LEU A 509 -2.03 16.93 2.35
CA LEU A 509 -1.00 17.56 1.55
C LEU A 509 -0.24 18.60 2.39
N PRO A 510 1.08 18.41 2.61
CA PRO A 510 1.90 17.22 2.33
C PRO A 510 1.44 15.96 3.09
N GLN A 511 2.03 14.78 2.83
CA GLN A 511 1.72 13.58 3.63
C GLN A 511 2.00 13.83 5.11
N ASN A 512 1.20 13.24 6.01
CA ASN A 512 1.30 13.47 7.47
C ASN A 512 2.71 13.29 8.04
N ALA A 513 3.48 12.32 7.54
CA ALA A 513 4.86 12.06 7.97
C ALA A 513 5.81 13.25 7.69
N ASP A 514 5.44 14.15 6.79
CA ASP A 514 6.25 15.27 6.35
C ASP A 514 5.90 16.60 7.05
N ILE A 515 4.91 16.61 7.97
CA ILE A 515 4.32 17.85 8.49
C ILE A 515 5.06 18.44 9.71
N PRO A 516 5.65 17.67 10.66
CA PRO A 516 6.47 18.26 11.72
C PRO A 516 7.89 18.66 11.23
N GLY A 517 8.24 19.94 11.33
CA GLY A 517 9.63 20.44 11.31
C GLY A 517 10.33 20.66 9.96
N GLY A 518 9.83 20.11 8.84
CA GLY A 518 10.40 20.26 7.48
C GLY A 518 11.81 19.66 7.27
N PRO A 519 12.39 19.72 6.04
CA PRO A 519 11.79 20.13 4.76
C PRO A 519 10.92 19.03 4.13
N PHE A 520 9.85 19.45 3.44
CA PHE A 520 8.96 18.53 2.73
C PHE A 520 9.69 17.79 1.60
N PRO A 521 9.34 16.51 1.33
CA PRO A 521 9.88 15.76 0.21
C PRO A 521 9.68 16.47 -1.12
N TYR A 522 10.59 16.20 -2.06
CA TYR A 522 10.47 16.72 -3.43
C TYR A 522 9.15 16.24 -4.06
N GLY A 523 8.38 17.20 -4.57
CA GLY A 523 7.03 16.93 -5.06
C GLY A 523 5.93 17.01 -4.00
N GLU A 524 6.17 17.55 -2.82
CA GLU A 524 5.11 17.87 -1.84
C GLU A 524 5.23 19.33 -1.36
N THR A 525 5.18 20.27 -2.30
CA THR A 525 5.43 21.70 -2.01
C THR A 525 4.16 22.47 -1.64
N LEU A 526 4.14 23.11 -0.48
CA LEU A 526 3.04 23.99 -0.09
C LEU A 526 2.92 25.22 -1.02
N PRO A 527 1.69 25.63 -1.37
CA PRO A 527 1.47 26.80 -2.23
C PRO A 527 1.74 28.09 -1.46
N THR A 528 2.60 28.96 -1.98
CA THR A 528 2.99 30.24 -1.34
C THR A 528 2.43 31.47 -2.07
N THR A 529 1.88 31.27 -3.27
CA THR A 529 1.37 32.31 -4.16
C THR A 529 -0.15 32.25 -4.30
N GLN A 530 -0.77 33.31 -4.84
CA GLN A 530 -2.20 33.30 -5.15
C GLN A 530 -2.44 32.46 -6.41
N ARG A 531 -3.13 31.33 -6.25
CA ARG A 531 -3.37 30.37 -7.35
C ARG A 531 -4.55 29.46 -7.05
N THR A 532 -5.15 28.91 -8.10
CA THR A 532 -6.12 27.82 -7.99
C THR A 532 -5.40 26.50 -8.21
N LEU A 533 -5.27 25.70 -7.16
CA LEU A 533 -4.90 24.30 -7.27
C LEU A 533 -6.10 23.50 -7.75
N LYS A 534 -5.82 22.52 -8.60
CA LYS A 534 -6.82 21.68 -9.23
C LYS A 534 -6.50 20.23 -8.89
N PHE A 535 -7.43 19.54 -8.24
CA PHE A 535 -7.28 18.15 -7.83
C PHE A 535 -8.35 17.27 -8.45
N HIS A 536 -7.96 16.06 -8.83
CA HIS A 536 -8.86 14.98 -9.18
C HIS A 536 -8.74 13.87 -8.14
N VAL A 537 -9.86 13.21 -7.87
CA VAL A 537 -9.87 11.92 -7.19
C VAL A 537 -10.30 10.87 -8.19
N THR A 538 -9.52 9.82 -8.34
CA THR A 538 -9.85 8.62 -9.13
C THR A 538 -10.17 7.48 -8.17
N VAL A 539 -11.34 6.89 -8.32
CA VAL A 539 -11.80 5.69 -7.60
C VAL A 539 -11.71 4.47 -8.50
N ARG A 540 -11.24 3.35 -7.94
CA ARG A 540 -11.19 2.02 -8.57
C ARG A 540 -11.97 1.03 -7.72
N ASP A 541 -12.77 0.20 -8.34
CA ASP A 541 -13.51 -0.89 -7.68
C ASP A 541 -12.65 -2.12 -7.36
N ASN A 542 -11.47 -2.21 -7.98
CA ASN A 542 -10.52 -3.31 -7.86
C ASN A 542 -11.12 -4.67 -8.25
N GLN A 543 -12.11 -4.73 -9.14
CA GLN A 543 -12.65 -6.01 -9.57
C GLN A 543 -11.63 -6.80 -10.40
N ALA A 544 -11.43 -8.08 -10.04
CA ALA A 544 -10.42 -8.92 -10.65
C ALA A 544 -10.73 -9.21 -12.13
N GLY A 545 -9.94 -8.59 -13.01
CA GLY A 545 -9.92 -8.87 -14.45
C GLY A 545 -10.78 -7.94 -15.33
N ASN A 546 -11.49 -7.01 -14.71
CA ASN A 546 -12.49 -6.14 -15.35
C ASN A 546 -12.82 -4.91 -14.48
N GLY A 547 -11.79 -4.34 -13.86
CA GLY A 547 -11.94 -3.19 -12.98
C GLY A 547 -12.49 -1.96 -13.71
N ALA A 548 -13.26 -1.18 -12.97
CA ALA A 548 -13.87 0.06 -13.39
C ALA A 548 -13.27 1.24 -12.64
N THR A 549 -13.27 2.40 -13.31
CA THR A 549 -12.81 3.64 -12.70
C THR A 549 -13.82 4.78 -12.86
N ALA A 550 -13.86 5.65 -11.86
CA ALA A 550 -14.62 6.89 -11.89
C ALA A 550 -13.81 8.00 -11.24
N TRP A 551 -14.11 9.25 -11.60
CA TRP A 551 -13.37 10.40 -11.08
C TRP A 551 -14.25 11.63 -10.91
N ASP A 552 -13.83 12.51 -10.00
CA ASP A 552 -14.42 13.83 -9.80
C ASP A 552 -13.32 14.88 -9.49
N SER A 553 -13.66 16.16 -9.50
CA SER A 553 -12.72 17.27 -9.32
C SER A 553 -13.04 18.15 -8.12
N MET A 554 -11.98 18.66 -7.48
CA MET A 554 -12.06 19.75 -6.50
C MET A 554 -11.10 20.89 -6.88
N LEU A 555 -11.53 22.13 -6.64
CA LEU A 555 -10.69 23.33 -6.71
C LEU A 555 -10.33 23.83 -5.31
N VAL A 556 -9.05 24.15 -5.13
CA VAL A 556 -8.53 24.77 -3.90
C VAL A 556 -7.89 26.12 -4.25
N ASN A 557 -8.50 27.21 -3.79
CA ASN A 557 -8.14 28.58 -4.14
C ASN A 557 -7.28 29.23 -3.06
N VAL A 558 -5.98 29.30 -3.31
CA VAL A 558 -4.98 29.82 -2.37
C VAL A 558 -5.01 31.35 -2.35
N GLN A 559 -5.17 31.92 -1.15
CA GLN A 559 -5.21 33.36 -0.91
C GLN A 559 -3.86 33.85 -0.35
N SER A 560 -3.08 34.58 -1.14
CA SER A 560 -1.72 35.02 -0.72
C SER A 560 -1.72 36.14 0.32
N ASN A 561 -2.87 36.81 0.50
CA ASN A 561 -3.11 37.84 1.50
C ASN A 561 -3.65 37.27 2.83
N ALA A 562 -3.91 35.96 2.92
CA ALA A 562 -4.30 35.30 4.15
C ALA A 562 -3.14 34.50 4.73
N GLN A 563 -3.11 34.34 6.05
CA GLN A 563 -2.08 33.61 6.80
C GLN A 563 -2.70 32.98 8.04
N PHE A 564 -2.29 31.74 8.35
CA PHE A 564 -2.78 30.96 9.48
C PHE A 564 -1.64 30.10 10.02
N ASP A 565 -0.95 30.61 11.04
CA ASP A 565 0.22 30.01 11.67
C ASP A 565 -0.07 29.80 13.15
N VAL A 566 0.36 28.69 13.74
CA VAL A 566 0.45 28.57 15.20
C VAL A 566 1.59 29.47 15.69
N ILE A 567 1.28 30.36 16.65
CA ILE A 567 2.25 31.30 17.24
C ILE A 567 2.76 30.77 18.59
N TYR A 568 1.87 30.16 19.38
CA TYR A 568 2.19 29.62 20.69
C TYR A 568 1.20 28.50 21.08
N PRO A 569 1.66 27.37 21.62
CA PRO A 569 3.07 26.96 21.72
C PRO A 569 3.63 26.64 20.32
N ASN A 570 4.92 26.85 20.11
CA ASN A 570 5.52 26.69 18.78
C ASN A 570 6.88 25.97 18.78
N GLY A 571 7.27 25.40 19.91
CA GLY A 571 8.48 24.59 20.07
C GLY A 571 9.24 24.90 21.36
N GLY A 572 9.56 23.84 22.12
CA GLY A 572 10.44 23.91 23.30
C GLY A 572 9.82 24.57 24.54
N GLU A 573 8.54 24.93 24.51
CA GLU A 573 7.81 25.31 25.72
C GLU A 573 7.65 24.11 26.68
N VAL A 574 7.41 24.41 27.96
CA VAL A 574 7.09 23.42 28.99
C VAL A 574 5.76 23.83 29.61
N TRP A 575 4.75 23.00 29.40
CA TRP A 575 3.42 23.16 30.00
C TRP A 575 3.29 22.25 31.22
N GLN A 576 2.46 22.67 32.16
CA GLN A 576 2.14 21.86 33.35
C GLN A 576 0.79 21.20 33.15
N ALA A 577 0.71 19.91 33.39
CA ALA A 577 -0.51 19.15 33.22
C ALA A 577 -1.61 19.68 34.17
N GLY A 578 -2.86 19.73 33.71
CA GLY A 578 -4.00 20.21 34.50
C GLY A 578 -4.07 21.73 34.71
N THR A 579 -3.11 22.52 34.24
CA THR A 579 -3.19 23.99 34.26
C THR A 579 -3.99 24.53 33.07
N SER A 580 -4.29 25.84 33.10
CA SER A 580 -4.86 26.53 31.95
C SER A 580 -3.74 27.25 31.19
N GLU A 581 -3.58 26.93 29.92
CA GLU A 581 -2.58 27.52 29.03
C GLU A 581 -3.25 28.26 27.87
N THR A 582 -2.56 29.25 27.33
CA THR A 582 -3.05 30.01 26.16
C THR A 582 -2.51 29.39 24.88
N VAL A 583 -3.35 29.29 23.86
CA VAL A 583 -2.96 28.94 22.48
C VAL A 583 -3.17 30.18 21.61
N LEU A 584 -2.18 30.53 20.79
CA LEU A 584 -2.20 31.71 19.91
C LEU A 584 -1.98 31.31 18.45
N TRP A 585 -2.70 31.94 17.53
CA TRP A 585 -2.54 31.76 16.09
C TRP A 585 -2.76 33.04 15.29
N THR A 586 -2.30 33.07 14.04
CA THR A 586 -2.53 34.23 13.17
C THR A 586 -3.95 34.23 12.60
N LEU A 587 -4.59 35.41 12.60
CA LEU A 587 -5.96 35.60 12.10
C LEU A 587 -6.01 36.13 10.65
N THR A 588 -4.90 36.61 10.11
CA THR A 588 -4.82 37.46 8.90
C THR A 588 -5.73 36.99 7.75
N ASN A 589 -6.86 37.69 7.57
CA ASN A 589 -7.86 37.46 6.50
C ASN A 589 -8.43 36.03 6.41
N THR A 590 -8.33 35.22 7.46
CA THR A 590 -8.91 33.85 7.49
C THR A 590 -10.40 33.87 7.85
N ASP A 591 -10.81 34.87 8.61
CA ASP A 591 -12.17 35.13 9.11
C ASP A 591 -13.05 35.91 8.12
N THR A 592 -12.49 36.34 6.99
CA THR A 592 -13.18 37.12 5.96
C THR A 592 -13.27 36.36 4.65
N ALA A 593 -14.17 36.81 3.77
CA ALA A 593 -14.34 36.20 2.45
C ALA A 593 -13.07 36.34 1.60
N PRO A 594 -12.66 35.30 0.85
CA PRO A 594 -13.45 34.09 0.53
C PRO A 594 -13.28 32.91 1.51
N ILE A 595 -12.38 32.98 2.50
CA ILE A 595 -12.09 31.86 3.41
C ILE A 595 -13.19 31.66 4.46
N ASN A 596 -13.62 32.74 5.13
CA ASN A 596 -14.74 32.75 6.09
C ASN A 596 -14.67 31.67 7.19
N THR A 597 -13.49 31.42 7.77
CA THR A 597 -13.34 30.56 8.94
C THR A 597 -13.84 31.28 10.17
N THR A 598 -14.95 30.80 10.75
CA THR A 598 -15.55 31.40 11.96
C THR A 598 -15.19 30.68 13.25
N LEU A 599 -14.98 29.36 13.17
CA LEU A 599 -14.68 28.51 14.32
C LEU A 599 -13.48 27.61 14.01
N VAL A 600 -12.67 27.35 15.02
CA VAL A 600 -11.55 26.40 14.98
C VAL A 600 -11.66 25.37 16.09
N ASP A 601 -11.08 24.20 15.84
CA ASP A 601 -10.81 23.17 16.84
C ASP A 601 -9.32 23.19 17.18
N ILE A 602 -9.00 23.00 18.46
CA ILE A 602 -7.65 22.84 18.98
C ILE A 602 -7.47 21.38 19.38
N LEU A 603 -6.43 20.77 18.82
CA LEU A 603 -6.07 19.38 19.03
C LEU A 603 -4.64 19.29 19.59
N LEU A 604 -4.40 18.27 20.39
CA LEU A 604 -3.12 17.94 20.98
C LEU A 604 -2.69 16.55 20.52
N SER A 605 -1.45 16.43 20.09
CA SER A 605 -0.74 15.16 19.95
C SER A 605 0.24 15.02 21.12
N THR A 606 0.44 13.80 21.59
CA THR A 606 1.44 13.44 22.62
C THR A 606 2.48 12.45 22.08
N ASP A 607 2.49 12.23 20.76
CA ASP A 607 3.28 11.22 20.04
C ASP A 607 3.99 11.84 18.82
N GLY A 608 4.42 13.09 18.94
CA GLY A 608 5.21 13.77 17.90
C GLY A 608 4.41 14.17 16.66
N GLY A 609 3.08 14.22 16.75
CA GLY A 609 2.17 14.56 15.64
C GLY A 609 1.62 13.36 14.88
N GLN A 610 1.78 12.14 15.38
CA GLN A 610 1.32 10.92 14.71
C GLN A 610 -0.20 10.72 14.88
N SER A 611 -0.73 11.02 16.06
CA SER A 611 -2.16 11.03 16.37
C SER A 611 -2.57 12.30 17.11
N TYR A 612 -3.84 12.67 17.05
CA TYR A 612 -4.34 13.91 17.63
C TYR A 612 -5.66 13.69 18.37
N GLN A 613 -5.72 14.14 19.61
CA GLN A 613 -6.95 14.26 20.40
C GLN A 613 -7.48 15.68 20.32
N THR A 614 -8.80 15.84 20.15
CA THR A 614 -9.42 17.16 20.27
C THR A 614 -9.52 17.56 21.73
N ILE A 615 -8.85 18.64 22.11
CA ILE A 615 -8.88 19.18 23.49
C ILE A 615 -9.89 20.31 23.64
N LEU A 616 -10.19 21.02 22.55
CA LEU A 616 -11.27 22.01 22.49
C LEU A 616 -11.84 22.08 21.08
N ALA A 617 -13.16 22.08 20.95
CA ALA A 617 -13.84 22.13 19.65
C ALA A 617 -14.70 23.41 19.54
N GLY A 618 -14.74 23.98 18.35
CA GLY A 618 -15.65 25.08 18.00
C GLY A 618 -15.44 26.40 18.75
N THR A 619 -14.18 26.76 19.07
CA THR A 619 -13.86 28.10 19.60
C THR A 619 -13.85 29.15 18.47
N PRO A 620 -14.21 30.43 18.73
CA PRO A 620 -14.07 31.50 17.75
C PRO A 620 -12.69 31.57 17.10
N ASN A 621 -12.66 31.80 15.79
CA ASN A 621 -11.42 32.15 15.10
C ASN A 621 -11.08 33.62 15.36
N ASP A 622 -10.50 33.94 16.51
CA ASP A 622 -10.11 35.31 16.89
C ASP A 622 -8.61 35.46 17.24
N GLY A 623 -7.84 34.38 17.10
CA GLY A 623 -6.38 34.34 17.26
C GLY A 623 -5.90 33.91 18.64
N THR A 624 -6.79 33.62 19.59
CA THR A 624 -6.41 33.21 20.94
C THR A 624 -7.48 32.34 21.59
N GLU A 625 -7.05 31.38 22.43
CA GLU A 625 -7.97 30.66 23.30
C GLU A 625 -7.22 30.16 24.53
N VAL A 626 -7.92 30.06 25.66
CA VAL A 626 -7.40 29.45 26.89
C VAL A 626 -7.94 28.02 26.96
N ILE A 627 -7.02 27.04 26.98
CA ILE A 627 -7.35 25.61 27.08
C ILE A 627 -6.92 25.05 28.43
N SER A 628 -7.57 23.97 28.86
CA SER A 628 -7.08 23.15 29.96
C SER A 628 -6.10 22.13 29.40
N VAL A 629 -4.87 22.10 29.92
CA VAL A 629 -3.87 21.11 29.53
C VAL A 629 -4.31 19.75 30.07
N PRO A 630 -4.39 18.69 29.24
CA PRO A 630 -4.71 17.35 29.71
C PRO A 630 -3.72 16.87 30.78
N ALA A 631 -4.21 16.04 31.72
CA ALA A 631 -3.39 15.41 32.76
C ALA A 631 -2.55 14.25 32.19
N LEU A 632 -1.68 14.54 31.22
CA LEU A 632 -0.85 13.57 30.50
C LEU A 632 0.54 14.18 30.27
N GLY A 633 1.60 13.52 30.78
CA GLY A 633 2.99 13.91 30.55
C GLY A 633 3.52 13.44 29.19
N THR A 634 4.32 14.27 28.51
CA THR A 634 5.02 13.91 27.26
C THR A 634 6.07 14.96 26.89
N ASP A 635 7.17 14.54 26.26
CA ASP A 635 8.17 15.43 25.64
C ASP A 635 7.92 15.68 24.14
N GLU A 636 6.87 15.07 23.58
CA GLU A 636 6.57 15.07 22.13
C GLU A 636 5.25 15.78 21.80
N ALA A 637 4.86 16.77 22.59
CA ALA A 637 3.58 17.45 22.41
C ALA A 637 3.56 18.32 21.14
N VAL A 638 2.47 18.24 20.36
CA VAL A 638 2.24 19.08 19.18
C VAL A 638 0.82 19.62 19.20
N ILE A 639 0.66 20.94 19.10
CA ILE A 639 -0.65 21.57 18.93
C ILE A 639 -1.01 21.56 17.44
N LYS A 640 -2.27 21.27 17.14
CA LYS A 640 -2.88 21.43 15.82
C LYS A 640 -4.13 22.27 15.91
N ILE A 641 -4.25 23.25 15.04
CA ILE A 641 -5.44 24.09 14.92
C ILE A 641 -6.05 23.85 13.55
N LYS A 642 -7.34 23.53 13.50
CA LYS A 642 -8.07 23.34 12.23
C LYS A 642 -9.40 24.10 12.23
N PRO A 643 -9.82 24.69 11.10
CA PRO A 643 -11.17 25.21 10.91
C PRO A 643 -12.24 24.13 10.99
N ALA A 644 -13.43 24.50 11.46
CA ALA A 644 -14.60 23.61 11.45
C ALA A 644 -15.24 23.45 10.05
N ASN A 645 -15.08 24.44 9.16
CA ASN A 645 -15.75 24.55 7.86
C ASN A 645 -14.78 24.64 6.66
N ASN A 646 -13.51 24.30 6.85
CA ASN A 646 -12.48 24.39 5.81
C ASN A 646 -11.50 23.21 5.91
N ILE A 647 -10.64 23.06 4.91
CA ILE A 647 -9.77 21.89 4.75
C ILE A 647 -8.32 22.11 5.21
N TYR A 648 -7.92 23.36 5.41
CA TYR A 648 -6.57 23.68 5.85
C TYR A 648 -6.41 23.41 7.35
N PHE A 649 -5.18 23.29 7.83
CA PHE A 649 -4.86 23.26 9.26
C PHE A 649 -3.43 23.72 9.45
N GLU A 650 -3.05 23.95 10.70
CA GLU A 650 -1.67 24.26 11.05
C GLU A 650 -1.26 23.52 12.32
N ILE A 651 0.04 23.31 12.48
CA ILE A 651 0.63 22.70 13.67
C ILE A 651 1.71 23.58 14.28
N SER A 652 2.07 23.34 15.54
CA SER A 652 3.27 23.93 16.14
C SER A 652 4.51 23.52 15.34
N ALA A 653 5.43 24.46 15.10
CA ALA A 653 6.59 24.28 14.25
C ALA A 653 7.61 23.26 14.80
N ALA A 654 7.62 23.06 16.10
CA ALA A 654 8.34 22.00 16.77
C ALA A 654 7.55 21.43 17.96
N VAL A 655 8.05 20.33 18.50
CA VAL A 655 7.51 19.72 19.72
C VAL A 655 7.78 20.59 20.95
N PHE A 656 6.90 20.52 21.93
CA PHE A 656 7.06 21.08 23.28
C PHE A 656 6.77 19.98 24.31
N SER A 657 7.02 20.21 25.60
CA SER A 657 6.75 19.22 26.63
C SER A 657 5.57 19.61 27.53
N ILE A 658 4.89 18.59 28.04
CA ILE A 658 3.89 18.67 29.11
C ILE A 658 4.44 17.84 30.26
N VAL A 659 4.67 18.48 31.40
CA VAL A 659 5.14 17.80 32.62
C VAL A 659 3.93 17.54 33.51
N SER A 660 3.85 16.33 34.07
CA SER A 660 2.84 15.95 35.06
C SER A 660 3.56 15.66 36.38
N ASP A 661 3.19 16.34 37.45
CA ASP A 661 3.72 16.12 38.80
C ASP A 661 2.50 16.11 39.72
N GLN A 662 1.93 14.93 39.92
CA GLN A 662 0.63 14.78 40.59
C GLN A 662 0.71 15.01 42.11
N ASP A 663 1.86 14.75 42.73
CA ASP A 663 2.04 14.88 44.18
C ASP A 663 2.87 16.11 44.60
N GLY A 664 3.46 16.82 43.65
CA GLY A 664 4.14 18.09 43.82
C GLY A 664 5.56 17.98 44.35
N ASP A 665 6.23 16.84 44.16
CA ASP A 665 7.56 16.57 44.68
C ASP A 665 8.70 16.97 43.74
N THR A 666 8.38 17.53 42.58
CA THR A 666 9.31 17.99 41.52
C THR A 666 9.91 16.91 40.63
N ILE A 667 9.46 15.66 40.76
CA ILE A 667 9.73 14.57 39.82
C ILE A 667 8.54 14.47 38.86
N ASP A 668 8.82 14.25 37.56
CA ASP A 668 7.76 14.05 36.57
C ASP A 668 7.18 12.64 36.75
N ASP A 669 5.86 12.48 36.73
CA ASP A 669 5.14 11.21 36.96
C ASP A 669 5.68 10.06 36.09
N ALA A 670 6.23 10.35 34.92
CA ALA A 670 6.82 9.38 34.01
C ALA A 670 8.20 8.82 34.47
N LEU A 671 8.87 9.55 35.36
CA LEU A 671 10.15 9.22 35.97
C LEU A 671 10.02 8.94 37.48
N ASP A 672 8.83 9.14 38.04
CA ASP A 672 8.53 9.03 39.46
C ASP A 672 8.20 7.57 39.85
N ASN A 673 8.97 7.02 40.79
CA ASN A 673 8.71 5.70 41.37
C ASN A 673 7.58 5.70 42.41
N CYS A 674 7.07 6.87 42.79
CA CYS A 674 5.86 7.06 43.58
C CYS A 674 4.97 8.21 43.06
N PRO A 675 4.33 8.10 41.88
CA PRO A 675 3.60 9.21 41.21
C PRO A 675 2.45 9.87 41.99
N MET A 676 2.12 9.39 43.17
CA MET A 676 1.03 9.87 44.03
C MET A 676 1.50 10.19 45.45
N VAL A 677 2.77 9.95 45.80
CA VAL A 677 3.33 10.12 47.14
C VAL A 677 4.72 10.76 47.06
N ALA A 678 4.76 12.05 47.38
CA ALA A 678 5.96 12.88 47.21
C ALA A 678 7.24 12.29 47.84
N ASN A 679 8.26 12.02 47.02
CA ASN A 679 9.56 11.48 47.39
C ASN A 679 10.69 11.94 46.43
N VAL A 680 11.13 13.19 46.60
CA VAL A 680 12.20 13.85 45.83
C VAL A 680 13.49 13.01 45.65
N ASP A 681 13.81 12.12 46.60
CA ASP A 681 15.02 11.30 46.59
C ASP A 681 14.90 10.02 45.75
N GLN A 682 13.69 9.64 45.34
CA GLN A 682 13.39 8.48 44.49
C GLN A 682 14.07 7.20 44.99
N LEU A 683 14.14 7.04 46.31
CA LEU A 683 14.73 5.86 46.93
C LEU A 683 13.84 4.64 46.66
N ASP A 684 14.45 3.55 46.22
CA ASP A 684 13.83 2.24 45.97
C ASP A 684 14.83 1.21 46.53
N GLY A 685 14.58 0.77 47.76
CA GLY A 685 15.51 -0.02 48.56
C GLY A 685 15.59 -1.49 48.14
N ASP A 686 14.53 -2.02 47.55
CA ASP A 686 14.43 -3.44 47.14
C ASP A 686 14.47 -3.66 45.61
N GLU A 687 14.59 -2.57 44.84
CA GLU A 687 14.79 -2.51 43.39
C GLU A 687 13.61 -3.09 42.59
N ASP A 688 12.39 -2.90 43.07
CA ASP A 688 11.18 -3.42 42.44
C ASP A 688 10.43 -2.42 41.53
N GLY A 689 10.83 -1.14 41.58
CA GLY A 689 10.26 -0.04 40.81
C GLY A 689 9.19 0.79 41.53
N ALA A 690 8.77 0.42 42.73
CA ALA A 690 8.00 1.25 43.65
C ALA A 690 8.96 1.93 44.64
N GLY A 691 8.83 3.24 44.85
CA GLY A 691 9.69 3.94 45.79
C GLY A 691 9.34 3.65 47.25
N ASP A 692 10.33 3.71 48.15
CA ASP A 692 10.19 3.48 49.59
C ASP A 692 9.04 4.29 50.23
N ALA A 693 8.67 5.43 49.65
CA ALA A 693 7.60 6.29 50.15
C ALA A 693 6.20 5.74 49.91
N CYS A 694 6.00 4.96 48.84
CA CYS A 694 4.73 4.36 48.44
C CYS A 694 4.75 2.82 48.46
N ASP A 695 5.90 2.22 48.76
CA ASP A 695 6.08 0.79 48.81
C ASP A 695 5.45 0.18 50.08
N ASN A 696 4.47 -0.70 49.87
CA ASN A 696 3.80 -1.43 50.93
C ASN A 696 4.58 -2.66 51.42
N CYS A 697 5.76 -2.95 50.82
CA CYS A 697 6.72 -3.97 51.22
C CYS A 697 8.20 -3.52 51.16
N LEU A 698 8.55 -2.37 51.76
CA LEU A 698 9.88 -1.72 51.87
C LEU A 698 11.21 -2.51 51.67
N ASP A 699 11.27 -3.78 52.03
CA ASP A 699 12.49 -4.60 51.94
C ASP A 699 12.30 -5.84 51.04
N VAL A 700 11.18 -5.96 50.32
CA VAL A 700 10.73 -7.19 49.67
C VAL A 700 10.03 -6.90 48.35
N ALA A 701 10.80 -6.98 47.26
CA ALA A 701 10.35 -6.66 45.92
C ALA A 701 8.99 -7.27 45.56
N ASN A 702 8.01 -6.41 45.30
CA ASN A 702 6.62 -6.77 45.05
C ASN A 702 5.89 -5.82 44.08
N ALA A 703 6.57 -5.26 43.07
CA ALA A 703 6.14 -4.33 42.00
C ALA A 703 4.63 -4.15 41.68
N SER A 704 3.82 -5.22 41.81
CA SER A 704 2.36 -5.15 41.81
C SER A 704 1.74 -4.32 42.94
N GLN A 705 2.47 -4.09 44.04
CA GLN A 705 2.03 -3.36 45.25
C GLN A 705 0.67 -3.84 45.78
N CYS A 706 0.38 -5.13 45.62
CA CYS A 706 -0.93 -5.70 45.95
C CYS A 706 -1.17 -5.79 47.46
N ASP A 707 -2.29 -5.23 47.90
CA ASP A 707 -2.79 -5.30 49.28
C ASP A 707 -4.28 -5.66 49.19
N THR A 708 -4.61 -6.92 49.45
CA THR A 708 -5.97 -7.45 49.21
C THR A 708 -6.89 -7.32 50.42
N ASN A 709 -6.33 -7.20 51.62
CA ASN A 709 -7.06 -7.00 52.86
C ASN A 709 -7.13 -5.50 53.28
N GLU A 710 -6.51 -4.61 52.49
CA GLU A 710 -6.52 -3.15 52.63
C GLU A 710 -5.99 -2.68 53.99
N ASP A 711 -4.97 -3.36 54.52
CA ASP A 711 -4.36 -3.03 55.81
C ASP A 711 -3.04 -2.24 55.72
N LEU A 712 -2.70 -1.82 54.49
CA LEU A 712 -1.51 -1.05 54.11
C LEU A 712 -0.22 -1.86 54.04
N TYR A 713 -0.27 -3.18 54.23
CA TYR A 713 0.87 -4.07 54.03
C TYR A 713 0.65 -4.94 52.80
N GLY A 714 1.66 -5.01 51.93
CA GLY A 714 1.51 -5.81 50.72
C GLY A 714 1.44 -7.30 51.06
N ASN A 715 0.61 -8.05 50.33
CA ASN A 715 0.45 -9.50 50.55
C ASN A 715 1.80 -10.26 50.52
N HIS A 716 2.82 -9.71 49.86
CA HIS A 716 4.14 -10.34 49.73
C HIS A 716 4.99 -10.30 51.01
N CYS A 717 4.79 -9.27 51.84
CA CYS A 717 5.43 -9.08 53.13
C CYS A 717 4.47 -9.33 54.31
N ASP A 718 3.16 -9.34 54.07
CA ASP A 718 2.14 -9.66 55.05
C ASP A 718 1.47 -11.02 54.78
N ALA A 719 1.83 -12.00 55.62
CA ALA A 719 1.21 -13.32 55.61
C ALA A 719 0.27 -13.55 56.82
N ASP A 720 -0.12 -12.50 57.54
CA ASP A 720 -1.05 -12.52 58.67
C ASP A 720 -2.50 -12.44 58.19
N LEU A 721 -2.99 -13.55 57.64
CA LEU A 721 -4.31 -13.65 57.01
C LEU A 721 -5.50 -13.42 57.96
N ASN A 722 -5.27 -13.40 59.27
CA ASN A 722 -6.32 -13.14 60.26
C ASN A 722 -6.15 -11.81 61.02
N ASN A 723 -5.08 -11.06 60.71
CA ASN A 723 -4.75 -9.75 61.26
C ASN A 723 -4.63 -9.76 62.80
N ASP A 724 -4.07 -10.82 63.41
CA ASP A 724 -3.78 -10.89 64.86
C ASP A 724 -2.39 -10.36 65.25
N ASN A 725 -1.67 -9.79 64.29
CA ASN A 725 -0.30 -9.28 64.32
C ASN A 725 0.79 -10.34 64.47
N ILE A 726 0.50 -11.61 64.17
CA ILE A 726 1.52 -12.66 64.19
C ILE A 726 1.22 -13.78 63.19
N VAL A 727 2.10 -13.93 62.20
CA VAL A 727 2.01 -15.01 61.21
C VAL A 727 2.19 -16.36 61.91
N ASN A 728 1.14 -17.17 62.01
CA ASN A 728 1.17 -18.39 62.81
C ASN A 728 0.39 -19.56 62.18
N SER A 729 0.12 -20.60 62.97
CA SER A 729 -0.57 -21.81 62.48
C SER A 729 -2.02 -21.57 62.06
N PHE A 730 -2.66 -20.51 62.58
CA PHE A 730 -4.00 -20.10 62.18
C PHE A 730 -3.98 -19.54 60.74
N ASP A 731 -3.03 -18.69 60.39
CA ASP A 731 -2.86 -18.15 59.03
C ASP A 731 -2.49 -19.24 58.03
N LEU A 732 -1.60 -20.15 58.43
CA LEU A 732 -1.26 -21.31 57.59
C LEU A 732 -2.48 -22.20 57.31
N SER A 733 -3.45 -22.23 58.23
CA SER A 733 -4.70 -22.97 58.04
C SER A 733 -5.61 -22.23 57.04
N LEU A 734 -5.71 -20.90 57.15
CA LEU A 734 -6.46 -20.06 56.21
C LEU A 734 -5.89 -20.14 54.78
N LEU A 735 -4.56 -20.10 54.62
CA LEU A 735 -3.93 -20.28 53.30
C LEU A 735 -4.24 -21.65 52.70
N ARG A 736 -4.21 -22.71 53.52
CA ARG A 736 -4.52 -24.06 53.07
C ARG A 736 -5.99 -24.26 52.69
N GLU A 737 -6.90 -23.58 53.36
CA GLU A 737 -8.32 -23.56 52.99
C GLU A 737 -8.55 -22.91 51.63
N SER A 738 -7.69 -21.96 51.27
CA SER A 738 -7.74 -21.26 49.97
C SER A 738 -6.94 -21.94 48.85
N PHE A 739 -6.21 -23.02 49.14
CA PHE A 739 -5.30 -23.64 48.17
C PHE A 739 -6.02 -24.18 46.93
N GLY A 740 -5.59 -23.74 45.74
CA GLY A 740 -6.20 -24.05 44.45
C GLY A 740 -7.36 -23.13 44.05
N ASN A 741 -7.72 -22.14 44.87
CA ASN A 741 -8.65 -21.08 44.47
C ASN A 741 -7.98 -20.11 43.49
N SER A 742 -8.79 -19.53 42.60
CA SER A 742 -8.38 -18.50 41.65
C SER A 742 -9.15 -17.19 41.88
N GLY A 743 -8.47 -16.06 41.73
CA GLY A 743 -9.02 -14.71 41.94
C GLY A 743 -8.41 -14.00 43.14
N VAL A 744 -8.73 -12.72 43.29
CA VAL A 744 -8.18 -11.82 44.32
C VAL A 744 -8.48 -12.37 45.72
N SER A 745 -7.45 -12.72 46.48
CA SER A 745 -7.54 -13.30 47.82
C SER A 745 -6.36 -12.84 48.67
N ALA A 746 -6.57 -12.55 49.96
CA ALA A 746 -5.47 -12.29 50.89
C ALA A 746 -4.49 -13.47 51.00
N ALA A 747 -4.92 -14.70 50.68
CA ALA A 747 -4.07 -15.88 50.67
C ALA A 747 -3.19 -16.01 49.40
N ASP A 748 -3.41 -15.16 48.40
CA ASP A 748 -2.59 -15.04 47.19
C ASP A 748 -1.46 -14.03 47.48
N LEU A 749 -0.37 -14.53 48.04
CA LEU A 749 0.74 -13.75 48.59
C LEU A 749 1.73 -13.27 47.50
N ASN A 750 1.71 -13.86 46.31
CA ASN A 750 2.49 -13.37 45.16
C ASN A 750 1.65 -12.66 44.09
N CYS A 751 0.32 -12.58 44.30
CA CYS A 751 -0.61 -11.85 43.46
C CYS A 751 -0.61 -12.33 42.00
N ASP A 752 -0.42 -13.63 41.80
CA ASP A 752 -0.50 -14.29 40.50
C ASP A 752 -1.94 -14.75 40.14
N ASN A 753 -2.92 -14.40 40.99
CA ASN A 753 -4.33 -14.78 40.96
C ASN A 753 -4.61 -16.25 41.29
N VAL A 754 -3.64 -17.02 41.82
CA VAL A 754 -3.82 -18.44 42.14
C VAL A 754 -3.11 -18.82 43.43
N VAL A 755 -3.87 -19.18 44.47
CA VAL A 755 -3.28 -19.67 45.73
C VAL A 755 -2.69 -21.06 45.53
N ASN A 756 -1.37 -21.18 45.57
CA ASN A 756 -0.64 -22.39 45.25
C ASN A 756 0.63 -22.58 46.11
N SER A 757 1.55 -23.43 45.64
CA SER A 757 2.79 -23.74 46.35
C SER A 757 3.75 -22.55 46.49
N PHE A 758 3.64 -21.54 45.62
CA PHE A 758 4.42 -20.31 45.69
C PHE A 758 3.98 -19.44 46.86
N ASP A 759 2.67 -19.28 47.11
CA ASP A 759 2.15 -18.60 48.31
C ASP A 759 2.54 -19.32 49.59
N LEU A 760 2.43 -20.65 49.58
CA LEU A 760 2.89 -21.45 50.70
C LEU A 760 4.39 -21.28 50.97
N SER A 761 5.19 -20.95 49.95
CA SER A 761 6.62 -20.66 50.13
C SER A 761 6.85 -19.32 50.82
N ILE A 762 6.08 -18.29 50.46
CA ILE A 762 6.11 -16.96 51.09
C ILE A 762 5.62 -17.06 52.55
N MET A 763 4.49 -17.72 52.78
CA MET A 763 3.97 -18.00 54.12
C MET A 763 5.00 -18.66 55.04
N ARG A 764 5.83 -19.56 54.50
CA ARG A 764 6.89 -20.24 55.28
C ARG A 764 8.03 -19.32 55.64
N THR A 765 8.41 -18.39 54.76
CA THR A 765 9.49 -17.45 55.06
C THR A 765 9.05 -16.42 56.09
N ARG A 766 7.75 -16.15 56.24
CA ARG A 766 7.19 -15.19 57.22
C ARG A 766 6.69 -15.83 58.52
N PHE A 767 6.70 -17.15 58.64
CA PHE A 767 6.11 -17.83 59.80
C PHE A 767 6.78 -17.43 61.13
N GLY A 768 5.99 -16.94 62.07
CA GLY A 768 6.42 -16.44 63.38
C GLY A 768 6.87 -14.98 63.39
N MET A 769 6.74 -14.27 62.27
CA MET A 769 7.09 -12.85 62.16
C MET A 769 5.89 -11.95 62.44
N THR A 770 6.18 -10.71 62.78
CA THR A 770 5.18 -9.64 62.78
C THR A 770 4.93 -9.19 61.35
N PRO A 771 3.67 -8.98 60.93
CA PRO A 771 3.36 -8.38 59.65
C PRO A 771 3.87 -6.93 59.57
N GLY A 772 4.10 -6.44 58.36
CA GLY A 772 4.57 -5.08 58.11
C GLY A 772 5.34 -4.92 56.80
N PRO A 773 5.65 -3.68 56.42
CA PRO A 773 6.23 -3.39 55.10
C PRO A 773 7.67 -3.92 55.00
N SER A 774 8.44 -3.79 56.06
CA SER A 774 9.84 -4.23 56.15
C SER A 774 10.02 -5.69 56.55
N ALA A 775 9.05 -6.59 56.39
CA ALA A 775 8.99 -7.85 57.15
C ALA A 775 10.11 -8.91 56.89
N LEU A 776 11.34 -8.51 56.55
CA LEU A 776 12.53 -9.35 56.57
C LEU A 776 13.06 -9.61 57.99
N VAL A 777 13.74 -10.76 58.12
CA VAL A 777 14.58 -11.11 59.26
C VAL A 777 15.92 -10.36 59.14
N PRO A 778 16.54 -9.87 60.23
CA PRO A 778 17.95 -9.51 60.22
C PRO A 778 18.90 -10.69 59.91
#